data_AF-A0AB34FRM4-F1
#
_entry.id   AF-A0AB34FRM4-F1
#
_cell.length_a   1.000
_cell.length_b   1.000
_cell.length_c   1.000
_cell.angle_alpha   90.00
_cell.angle_beta   90.00
_cell.angle_gamma   90.00
#
_symmetry.space_group_name_H-M   'P 1'
#
loop_
_entity.id
_entity.type
_entity.pdbx_description
1 polymer ?
#
loop_
_entity_poly.entity_id
_entity_poly.type
_entity_poly.pdbx_seq_one_letter_code
_entity_poly.pdbx_strand_id
1 'polypeptide(L)'
;MAARYNPRAQDQDANSYAALPGTAQTGFVQHNMTPMKSNLAPGREVAGCHPSRWIYELINNDFTVCDIFNRARSAELETTYTWDHPHKLVINGNQSFATPSTRVLSAICLDCHFHFVFKMAWESAHADALCNQSQSQWPLQDNNFPWHHLVWVGSASDIEITKEHTKYYPLLAREYFVCSAPPCTFHMTLEVSEPRMGTWWVKLLLDREAICEQLRVAREQEPSRYEGATDDWAYQAPLNLNTYLKNLLESTPDDVRSISKRNKRFAVLFGPRCFSIFQHLEFTEQVIDRDGVDEGSFTPAPPAPSGGPSGTTEIGTYRAYLEDVRAEVQCLIHKAGQAAEKPTYCTPVLHKDLQCAEVPNLNGNALVNLDRYKLLGILPGQAREVIVNAYKRQWELLPSRRRALVDGLMAVANDSGDELLSDYAITQSSVFESQLQRQGTSDEDGLSTQALNFLGLQPPNNYTADSIIQAFRQKLAKDPAEAVTARSMLMVIARASTDDIYQASLLMESDAKMSLETARAILGLGSSDVPWQTAADATKKKLDDSQGSEEKETLLDALEAVADHTNSPTLKQAVLEMRNSSGIMNYGGSSKQPADLSLPVGLHNIGNTCYLNSLLQYLFTVKPIRDVVLNYDQLRLELTDENIKARLLGGNKMQMDRGEAVVAQAYVTETASISSSRTLVDQDDARSDRSYERVEPTAVDQHDERADSVMEISGNEDVTMVSDDAPGERQAQSDSHADSQVDGAKATTGDVVMADASEPETVDQKVLNALEHQSRSSGTDQQDVEEVMGSIINRLQAAIRPSSIDAKTGIQLEKIMETFFVTTVNYTKKFDDKSYQHEISFDRSITAFPAPDGPCSLYDALGRNFDQQILEESKLSRYTAIKTLPPVLHVLIQRTQSTGRKNGNPVVIPETLYLDRYMDAPHDSPTFRRRVEDWSITDRIADLKSQIENVDANPTYMNFLNGIVNGTESTRGNADAGEEPVTGTEPEVVKTEETWDFDGPVEDDFLLVSPTKTHDDNPPTTVSKEQADPVDVRETDLAVRLMMESELGQLEGTLNERLESMQSIPYRLHAVICHRGQLMSGHYWVWICDFEDRVWRFYNDESVQENRDTADVLHKLSTSGEPYYLCYVRDEDKEKYVDVPKRHVPTPTSVEEDTPQSGLVATDADGDVNVNGTEEAQERDGSGVERPPSPKYRIE
;
A
#
# COMPACT_ATOMS: atom_id res chain seq x y z
N MET A 1 -1.95 -47.29 -7.46
CA MET A 1 -2.46 -45.96 -7.85
C MET A 1 -3.71 -45.65 -7.03
N ALA A 2 -3.56 -44.92 -5.92
CA ALA A 2 -4.65 -44.30 -5.17
C ALA A 2 -4.04 -43.38 -4.12
N ALA A 3 -3.90 -42.09 -4.43
CA ALA A 3 -3.65 -41.03 -3.45
C ALA A 3 -4.74 -39.99 -3.67
N ARG A 4 -5.44 -39.61 -2.61
CA ARG A 4 -6.64 -38.78 -2.68
C ARG A 4 -6.24 -37.33 -2.89
N TYR A 5 -6.79 -36.68 -3.92
CA TYR A 5 -6.76 -35.23 -4.04
C TYR A 5 -7.57 -34.62 -2.89
N ASN A 6 -6.97 -33.73 -2.10
CA ASN A 6 -7.58 -33.14 -0.92
C ASN A 6 -7.68 -31.62 -1.11
N PRO A 7 -8.86 -31.06 -1.46
CA PRO A 7 -8.99 -29.65 -1.83
C PRO A 7 -8.91 -28.65 -0.66
N ARG A 8 -8.51 -29.10 0.54
CA ARG A 8 -8.32 -28.24 1.74
C ARG A 8 -6.92 -27.59 1.85
N ALA A 9 -6.12 -27.63 0.78
CA ALA A 9 -4.74 -27.14 0.81
C ALA A 9 -4.57 -25.66 0.45
N GLN A 10 -5.59 -25.00 -0.14
CA GLN A 10 -5.48 -23.59 -0.57
C GLN A 10 -5.94 -22.57 0.50
N ASP A 11 -6.74 -22.98 1.50
CA ASP A 11 -7.26 -22.07 2.53
C ASP A 11 -6.25 -21.71 3.65
N GLN A 12 -5.01 -22.23 3.59
CA GLN A 12 -3.99 -21.93 4.62
C GLN A 12 -3.17 -20.65 4.35
N ASP A 13 -3.08 -20.20 3.09
CA ASP A 13 -2.10 -19.17 2.71
C ASP A 13 -2.56 -17.73 3.01
N ALA A 14 -3.87 -17.44 3.04
CA ALA A 14 -4.40 -16.09 3.26
C ALA A 14 -3.96 -15.46 4.59
N ASN A 15 -3.84 -16.27 5.66
CA ASN A 15 -3.38 -15.81 6.97
C ASN A 15 -1.86 -15.51 7.03
N SER A 16 -1.07 -15.98 6.06
CA SER A 16 0.40 -15.81 6.09
C SER A 16 0.86 -14.40 5.70
N TYR A 17 0.04 -13.68 4.93
CA TYR A 17 0.34 -12.32 4.45
C TYR A 17 -0.18 -11.22 5.38
N ALA A 18 -1.23 -11.51 6.16
CA ALA A 18 -1.98 -10.57 7.00
C ALA A 18 -1.25 -10.13 8.29
N ALA A 19 0.02 -10.47 8.45
CA ALA A 19 0.85 -10.12 9.60
C ALA A 19 2.12 -9.38 9.14
N LEU A 20 2.53 -8.36 9.88
CA LEU A 20 3.84 -7.72 9.69
C LEU A 20 4.95 -8.64 10.20
N PRO A 21 6.21 -8.49 9.72
CA PRO A 21 7.29 -9.38 10.09
C PRO A 21 7.53 -9.36 11.60
N GLY A 22 7.53 -10.55 12.20
CA GLY A 22 7.68 -10.75 13.65
C GLY A 22 6.39 -10.58 14.47
N THR A 23 5.23 -10.38 13.83
CA THR A 23 3.92 -10.28 14.53
C THR A 23 3.05 -11.54 14.43
N ALA A 24 3.39 -12.47 13.54
CA ALA A 24 2.72 -13.76 13.45
C ALA A 24 3.05 -14.67 14.65
N GLN A 25 2.09 -15.50 15.08
CA GLN A 25 2.30 -16.54 16.11
C GLN A 25 3.13 -17.71 15.54
N THR A 26 4.39 -17.46 15.23
CA THR A 26 5.33 -18.50 14.80
C THR A 26 5.92 -19.25 16.01
N GLY A 27 6.30 -20.51 15.80
CA GLY A 27 6.97 -21.31 16.82
C GLY A 27 8.31 -20.70 17.25
N PHE A 28 8.73 -20.97 18.49
CA PHE A 28 9.93 -20.40 19.09
C PHE A 28 11.18 -20.54 18.19
N VAL A 29 11.73 -19.40 17.77
CA VAL A 29 13.00 -19.34 17.03
C VAL A 29 14.15 -19.14 18.02
N GLN A 30 15.07 -20.12 18.06
CA GLN A 30 16.26 -20.03 18.90
C GLN A 30 17.17 -18.89 18.42
N HIS A 31 17.55 -18.00 19.34
CA HIS A 31 18.47 -16.90 19.09
C HIS A 31 19.91 -17.30 19.46
N ASN A 32 20.76 -17.46 18.45
CA ASN A 32 22.18 -17.80 18.64
C ASN A 32 23.04 -16.54 18.57
N MET A 33 23.37 -15.99 19.74
CA MET A 33 24.17 -14.77 19.89
C MET A 33 25.67 -15.08 19.99
N THR A 34 26.36 -15.05 18.86
CA THR A 34 27.84 -15.12 18.82
C THR A 34 28.46 -13.81 19.35
N PRO A 35 29.73 -13.79 19.79
CA PRO A 35 30.38 -12.58 20.28
C PRO A 35 30.34 -11.42 19.28
N MET A 36 30.53 -11.68 17.98
CA MET A 36 30.45 -10.65 16.95
C MET A 36 29.00 -10.19 16.68
N LYS A 37 28.03 -11.09 16.79
CA LYS A 37 26.60 -10.76 16.66
C LYS A 37 26.09 -9.94 17.84
N SER A 38 26.71 -10.06 19.03
CA SER A 38 26.41 -9.23 20.20
C SER A 38 26.72 -7.73 20.02
N ASN A 39 27.52 -7.37 19.00
CA ASN A 39 27.77 -5.98 18.61
C ASN A 39 26.57 -5.34 17.86
N LEU A 40 25.54 -6.12 17.50
CA LEU A 40 24.21 -5.59 17.16
C LEU A 40 23.55 -5.09 18.46
N ALA A 41 23.99 -3.93 18.93
CA ALA A 41 23.53 -3.35 20.18
C ALA A 41 22.01 -3.04 20.12
N PRO A 42 21.24 -3.35 21.17
CA PRO A 42 19.84 -2.97 21.24
C PRO A 42 19.68 -1.45 21.08
N GLY A 43 18.99 -1.02 20.02
CA GLY A 43 18.78 0.39 19.68
C GLY A 43 19.78 1.02 18.69
N ARG A 44 20.77 0.27 18.18
CA ARG A 44 21.59 0.73 17.04
C ARG A 44 20.97 0.23 15.73
N GLU A 45 20.25 1.10 15.03
CA GLU A 45 19.71 0.79 13.70
C GLU A 45 20.85 0.69 12.67
N VAL A 46 21.06 -0.49 12.10
CA VAL A 46 22.08 -0.73 11.06
C VAL A 46 21.47 -1.54 9.94
N ALA A 47 21.47 -0.96 8.74
CA ALA A 47 21.01 -1.65 7.54
C ALA A 47 21.94 -2.83 7.21
N GLY A 48 21.34 -3.94 6.77
CA GLY A 48 22.06 -5.01 6.10
C GLY A 48 21.74 -5.09 4.60
N CYS A 49 22.25 -6.13 3.96
CA CYS A 49 21.94 -6.44 2.56
C CYS A 49 22.07 -7.93 2.25
N HIS A 50 21.44 -8.35 1.16
CA HIS A 50 21.62 -9.68 0.58
C HIS A 50 23.06 -9.86 0.03
N PRO A 51 23.69 -11.05 0.16
CA PRO A 51 25.05 -11.32 -0.34
C PRO A 51 25.35 -10.88 -1.77
N SER A 52 24.44 -11.07 -2.74
CA SER A 52 24.65 -10.60 -4.12
C SER A 52 24.81 -9.07 -4.21
N ARG A 53 24.05 -8.32 -3.38
CA ARG A 53 24.17 -6.86 -3.26
C ARG A 53 25.52 -6.49 -2.64
N TRP A 54 25.90 -7.17 -1.56
CA TRP A 54 27.20 -6.98 -0.90
C TRP A 54 28.39 -7.20 -1.84
N ILE A 55 28.35 -8.27 -2.66
CA ILE A 55 29.38 -8.57 -3.67
C ILE A 55 29.41 -7.49 -4.76
N TYR A 56 28.25 -7.01 -5.21
CA TYR A 56 28.18 -5.91 -6.18
C TYR A 56 28.81 -4.62 -5.63
N GLU A 57 28.48 -4.24 -4.40
CA GLU A 57 29.01 -3.03 -3.76
C GLU A 57 30.52 -3.11 -3.48
N LEU A 58 31.01 -4.27 -3.05
CA LEU A 58 32.42 -4.59 -2.92
C LEU A 58 33.18 -4.42 -4.25
N ILE A 59 32.59 -4.84 -5.36
CA ILE A 59 33.22 -4.78 -6.69
C ILE A 59 33.16 -3.37 -7.27
N ASN A 60 32.17 -2.54 -6.91
CA ASN A 60 31.99 -1.20 -7.49
C ASN A 60 32.42 -0.04 -6.56
N ASN A 61 33.01 -0.34 -5.39
CA ASN A 61 33.54 0.63 -4.42
C ASN A 61 32.52 1.61 -3.84
N ASP A 62 31.25 1.18 -3.78
CA ASP A 62 30.08 1.90 -3.25
C ASP A 62 29.34 1.03 -2.22
N PHE A 63 29.97 0.78 -1.06
CA PHE A 63 29.27 0.17 0.06
C PHE A 63 28.25 1.14 0.65
N THR A 64 26.99 0.71 0.74
CA THR A 64 25.91 1.46 1.38
C THR A 64 25.92 1.30 2.90
N VAL A 65 26.46 0.19 3.40
CA VAL A 65 26.42 -0.22 4.83
C VAL A 65 27.69 0.04 5.62
N CYS A 66 28.82 0.35 4.97
CA CYS A 66 30.08 0.67 5.66
C CYS A 66 30.98 1.62 4.84
N ASP A 67 31.83 2.37 5.51
CA ASP A 67 32.62 3.48 4.97
C ASP A 67 34.05 3.11 4.58
N ILE A 68 34.43 1.83 4.57
CA ILE A 68 35.81 1.36 4.26
C ILE A 68 36.38 2.01 2.99
N PHE A 69 35.60 2.08 1.90
CA PHE A 69 36.04 2.70 0.65
C PHE A 69 36.22 4.22 0.75
N ASN A 70 35.43 4.90 1.59
CA ASN A 70 35.58 6.32 1.86
C ASN A 70 36.83 6.61 2.69
N ARG A 71 37.13 5.76 3.69
CA ARG A 71 38.38 5.86 4.46
C ARG A 71 39.60 5.57 3.60
N ALA A 72 39.55 4.54 2.76
CA ALA A 72 40.61 4.24 1.79
C ALA A 72 40.82 5.37 0.77
N ARG A 73 39.74 5.99 0.25
CA ARG A 73 39.83 7.20 -0.60
C ARG A 73 40.42 8.42 0.12
N SER A 74 40.28 8.49 1.45
CA SER A 74 40.77 9.61 2.28
C SER A 74 42.19 9.39 2.81
N ALA A 75 42.75 8.19 2.65
CA ALA A 75 44.11 7.87 3.10
C ALA A 75 45.16 8.36 2.08
N GLU A 76 46.22 9.00 2.56
CA GLU A 76 47.38 9.42 1.74
C GLU A 76 48.26 8.21 1.37
N LEU A 77 47.77 7.37 0.44
CA LEU A 77 48.42 6.14 0.01
C LEU A 77 49.51 6.42 -1.06
N GLU A 78 50.75 5.95 -0.86
CA GLU A 78 51.89 6.12 -1.80
C GLU A 78 51.81 5.26 -3.09
N THR A 79 50.61 5.00 -3.60
CA THR A 79 50.37 4.08 -4.73
C THR A 79 50.08 4.82 -6.04
N THR A 80 50.66 4.37 -7.15
CA THR A 80 50.33 4.87 -8.50
C THR A 80 48.98 4.41 -9.05
N TYR A 81 48.33 3.46 -8.37
CA TYR A 81 47.09 2.88 -8.85
C TYR A 81 45.91 3.69 -8.31
N THR A 82 45.05 4.17 -9.20
CA THR A 82 43.78 4.79 -8.82
C THR A 82 42.92 3.76 -8.11
N TRP A 83 42.59 3.98 -6.84
CA TRP A 83 41.68 3.11 -6.08
C TRP A 83 40.24 3.13 -6.62
N ASP A 84 39.85 4.24 -7.25
CA ASP A 84 38.48 4.52 -7.69
C ASP A 84 38.17 3.88 -9.06
N HIS A 85 38.10 2.54 -9.09
CA HIS A 85 37.60 1.78 -10.25
C HIS A 85 36.93 0.46 -9.80
N PRO A 86 36.06 -0.15 -10.62
CA PRO A 86 35.51 -1.47 -10.31
C PRO A 86 36.59 -2.54 -10.16
N HIS A 87 36.57 -3.31 -9.07
CA HIS A 87 37.61 -4.26 -8.69
C HIS A 87 37.44 -5.64 -9.35
N LYS A 88 38.40 -6.01 -10.22
CA LYS A 88 38.50 -7.37 -10.78
C LYS A 88 39.33 -8.26 -9.86
N LEU A 89 38.68 -8.87 -8.87
CA LEU A 89 39.33 -9.71 -7.86
C LEU A 89 39.72 -11.09 -8.43
N VAL A 90 40.99 -11.48 -8.28
CA VAL A 90 41.60 -12.75 -8.72
C VAL A 90 42.08 -13.53 -7.49
N ILE A 91 41.79 -14.82 -7.40
CA ILE A 91 42.08 -15.63 -6.21
C ILE A 91 43.58 -15.97 -6.08
N ASN A 92 44.15 -15.74 -4.90
CA ASN A 92 45.42 -16.31 -4.48
C ASN A 92 45.19 -17.69 -3.84
N GLY A 93 45.36 -18.75 -4.65
CA GLY A 93 44.94 -20.11 -4.29
C GLY A 93 45.70 -20.73 -3.10
N ASN A 94 46.97 -20.39 -2.89
CA ASN A 94 47.80 -21.02 -1.86
C ASN A 94 47.46 -20.58 -0.43
N GLN A 95 46.85 -19.41 -0.29
CA GLN A 95 46.39 -18.83 0.99
C GLN A 95 44.90 -19.07 1.24
N SER A 96 44.18 -19.62 0.27
CA SER A 96 42.74 -19.84 0.34
C SER A 96 42.43 -21.27 0.80
N PHE A 97 41.64 -21.44 1.85
CA PHE A 97 41.28 -22.76 2.40
C PHE A 97 39.83 -22.83 2.85
N ALA A 98 39.31 -24.06 2.94
CA ALA A 98 38.04 -24.38 3.57
C ALA A 98 38.21 -25.51 4.58
N THR A 99 37.57 -25.37 5.73
CA THR A 99 37.36 -26.40 6.74
C THR A 99 35.84 -26.59 6.93
N PRO A 100 35.36 -27.53 7.77
CA PRO A 100 33.93 -27.69 8.06
C PRO A 100 33.24 -26.48 8.72
N SER A 101 33.99 -25.50 9.25
CA SER A 101 33.46 -24.34 9.98
C SER A 101 34.09 -22.98 9.65
N THR A 102 35.16 -22.96 8.86
CA THR A 102 35.87 -21.73 8.49
C THR A 102 36.28 -21.78 7.03
N ARG A 103 36.12 -20.68 6.31
CA ARG A 103 36.60 -20.52 4.95
C ARG A 103 37.32 -19.20 4.78
N VAL A 104 38.54 -19.27 4.23
CA VAL A 104 39.36 -18.10 3.93
C VAL A 104 39.58 -18.05 2.43
N LEU A 105 39.27 -16.91 1.82
CA LEU A 105 39.61 -16.59 0.44
C LEU A 105 40.56 -15.40 0.45
N SER A 106 41.75 -15.57 -0.10
CA SER A 106 42.67 -14.47 -0.40
C SER A 106 42.54 -14.11 -1.88
N ALA A 107 42.40 -12.82 -2.19
CA ALA A 107 42.27 -12.32 -3.55
C ALA A 107 43.02 -11.00 -3.74
N ILE A 108 43.45 -10.75 -4.97
CA ILE A 108 44.11 -9.52 -5.40
C ILE A 108 43.27 -8.83 -6.48
N CYS A 109 43.17 -7.51 -6.45
CA CYS A 109 42.59 -6.79 -7.57
C CYS A 109 43.58 -6.70 -8.74
N LEU A 110 43.19 -7.23 -9.91
CA LEU A 110 43.96 -7.15 -11.15
C LEU A 110 44.35 -5.71 -11.51
N ASP A 111 43.49 -4.74 -11.17
CA ASP A 111 43.60 -3.36 -11.63
C ASP A 111 44.36 -2.44 -10.65
N CYS A 112 44.08 -2.47 -9.34
CA CYS A 112 44.80 -1.65 -8.34
C CYS A 112 45.84 -2.39 -7.49
N HIS A 113 45.95 -3.72 -7.60
CA HIS A 113 46.89 -4.57 -6.86
C HIS A 113 46.70 -4.65 -5.34
N PHE A 114 45.68 -4.00 -4.77
CA PHE A 114 45.31 -4.20 -3.38
C PHE A 114 44.76 -5.61 -3.15
N HIS A 115 44.95 -6.10 -1.92
CA HIS A 115 44.61 -7.46 -1.53
C HIS A 115 43.43 -7.47 -0.56
N PHE A 116 42.50 -8.39 -0.81
CA PHE A 116 41.23 -8.57 -0.14
C PHE A 116 41.20 -9.99 0.43
N VAL A 117 41.07 -10.11 1.74
CA VAL A 117 40.96 -11.40 2.44
C VAL A 117 39.58 -11.51 3.08
N PHE A 118 38.81 -12.52 2.65
CA PHE A 118 37.50 -12.83 3.17
C PHE A 118 37.62 -14.01 4.14
N LYS A 119 37.39 -13.78 5.43
CA LYS A 119 37.41 -14.82 6.47
C LYS A 119 35.97 -15.09 6.93
N MET A 120 35.35 -16.11 6.39
CA MET A 120 34.00 -16.57 6.72
C MET A 120 34.08 -17.66 7.79
N ALA A 121 33.22 -17.62 8.79
CA ALA A 121 33.17 -18.67 9.82
C ALA A 121 31.78 -18.81 10.46
N TRP A 122 31.54 -19.98 11.04
CA TRP A 122 30.32 -20.34 11.76
C TRP A 122 30.63 -21.40 12.81
N GLU A 123 29.72 -21.58 13.78
CA GLU A 123 29.90 -22.57 14.84
C GLU A 123 29.44 -23.95 14.37
N SER A 124 30.34 -24.95 14.40
CA SER A 124 30.05 -26.33 13.94
C SER A 124 28.84 -26.96 14.63
N ALA A 125 28.59 -26.62 15.91
CA ALA A 125 27.45 -27.12 16.68
C ALA A 125 26.09 -26.57 16.20
N HIS A 126 26.10 -25.52 15.36
CA HIS A 126 24.92 -24.85 14.83
C HIS A 126 24.91 -24.83 13.29
N ALA A 127 25.61 -25.78 12.64
CA ALA A 127 25.67 -25.88 11.18
C ALA A 127 24.28 -26.09 10.54
N ASP A 128 23.41 -26.88 11.17
CA ASP A 128 22.03 -27.13 10.72
C ASP A 128 21.11 -25.91 10.89
N ALA A 129 21.53 -24.93 11.71
CA ALA A 129 20.80 -23.68 11.99
C ALA A 129 21.26 -22.51 11.10
N LEU A 130 22.13 -22.76 10.13
CA LEU A 130 22.52 -21.78 9.12
C LEU A 130 21.40 -21.50 8.12
N CYS A 131 21.46 -20.33 7.49
CA CYS A 131 20.58 -19.99 6.39
C CYS A 131 20.83 -20.96 5.22
N ASN A 132 19.77 -21.45 4.58
CA ASN A 132 19.86 -22.43 3.50
C ASN A 132 18.70 -22.27 2.52
N GLN A 133 19.03 -22.16 1.23
CA GLN A 133 18.07 -21.97 0.14
C GLN A 133 16.96 -23.03 0.10
N SER A 134 17.15 -24.21 0.67
CA SER A 134 16.08 -25.22 0.81
C SER A 134 14.85 -24.73 1.60
N GLN A 135 14.96 -23.63 2.34
CA GLN A 135 13.87 -22.99 3.09
C GLN A 135 13.07 -21.96 2.25
N SER A 136 13.40 -21.77 0.97
CA SER A 136 12.76 -20.80 0.07
C SER A 136 11.41 -21.31 -0.48
N GLN A 137 10.45 -21.53 0.42
CA GLN A 137 9.07 -21.78 0.04
C GLN A 137 8.29 -20.47 0.06
N TRP A 138 7.52 -20.20 -1.00
CA TRP A 138 6.52 -19.13 -1.04
C TRP A 138 5.17 -19.66 -0.52
N PRO A 139 4.45 -18.93 0.35
CA PRO A 139 4.85 -17.69 1.02
C PRO A 139 5.92 -17.89 2.10
N LEU A 140 6.87 -16.95 2.16
CA LEU A 140 8.01 -17.04 3.08
C LEU A 140 7.59 -16.76 4.53
N GLN A 141 7.61 -17.79 5.38
CA GLN A 141 7.29 -17.69 6.81
C GLN A 141 8.36 -16.92 7.61
N ASP A 142 7.98 -16.27 8.71
CA ASP A 142 8.91 -15.44 9.52
C ASP A 142 10.07 -16.23 10.15
N ASN A 143 9.86 -17.53 10.39
CA ASN A 143 10.83 -18.47 10.94
C ASN A 143 11.69 -19.19 9.87
N ASN A 144 11.51 -18.89 8.59
CA ASN A 144 12.35 -19.40 7.51
C ASN A 144 13.46 -18.41 7.15
N PHE A 145 14.68 -18.92 6.96
CA PHE A 145 15.88 -18.13 6.69
C PHE A 145 16.61 -18.66 5.44
N PRO A 146 16.07 -18.46 4.23
CA PRO A 146 16.59 -19.07 3.01
C PRO A 146 17.96 -18.55 2.58
N TRP A 147 18.27 -17.28 2.84
CA TRP A 147 19.58 -16.69 2.51
C TRP A 147 20.13 -15.89 3.68
N HIS A 148 21.45 -15.84 3.76
CA HIS A 148 22.13 -14.92 4.66
C HIS A 148 21.71 -13.46 4.36
N HIS A 149 21.66 -12.63 5.39
CA HIS A 149 21.46 -11.19 5.26
C HIS A 149 22.54 -10.51 6.10
N LEU A 150 23.50 -9.88 5.42
CA LEU A 150 24.76 -9.43 6.00
C LEU A 150 24.60 -8.02 6.57
N VAL A 151 24.89 -7.87 7.85
CA VAL A 151 24.88 -6.58 8.57
C VAL A 151 26.28 -6.24 9.03
N TRP A 152 26.71 -5.00 8.82
CA TRP A 152 27.98 -4.49 9.33
C TRP A 152 27.89 -4.23 10.84
N VAL A 153 28.81 -4.80 11.63
CA VAL A 153 28.81 -4.64 13.10
C VAL A 153 29.92 -3.72 13.62
N GLY A 154 30.84 -3.30 12.74
CA GLY A 154 31.92 -2.36 13.06
C GLY A 154 33.22 -2.69 12.34
N SER A 155 34.20 -1.79 12.49
CA SER A 155 35.58 -1.95 12.04
C SER A 155 36.47 -2.33 13.23
N ALA A 156 37.63 -2.94 12.96
CA ALA A 156 38.69 -3.06 13.96
C ALA A 156 39.25 -1.68 14.33
N SER A 157 39.80 -1.55 15.54
CA SER A 157 40.40 -0.29 15.99
C SER A 157 41.74 0.00 15.30
N ASP A 158 42.07 1.28 15.12
CA ASP A 158 43.36 1.71 14.56
C ASP A 158 44.56 1.12 15.33
N ILE A 159 44.39 0.86 16.64
CA ILE A 159 45.40 0.24 17.50
C ILE A 159 45.64 -1.23 17.11
N GLU A 160 44.58 -1.98 16.81
CA GLU A 160 44.68 -3.38 16.34
C GLU A 160 45.26 -3.44 14.94
N ILE A 161 44.80 -2.56 14.04
CA ILE A 161 45.33 -2.45 12.67
C ILE A 161 46.83 -2.12 12.72
N THR A 162 47.24 -1.08 13.46
CA THR A 162 48.65 -0.67 13.60
C THR A 162 49.52 -1.77 14.23
N LYS A 163 48.96 -2.58 15.14
CA LYS A 163 49.67 -3.69 15.80
C LYS A 163 49.93 -4.87 14.85
N GLU A 164 49.01 -5.12 13.92
CA GLU A 164 49.14 -6.19 12.91
C GLU A 164 49.79 -5.70 11.60
N HIS A 165 49.84 -4.39 11.37
CA HIS A 165 50.49 -3.78 10.23
C HIS A 165 52.00 -4.08 10.24
N THR A 166 52.43 -4.90 9.27
CA THR A 166 53.82 -5.35 9.11
C THR A 166 54.22 -5.33 7.65
N LYS A 167 55.52 -5.42 7.36
CA LYS A 167 56.04 -5.55 5.98
C LYS A 167 55.33 -6.66 5.17
N TYR A 168 54.99 -7.77 5.82
CA TYR A 168 54.35 -8.92 5.17
C TYR A 168 52.83 -8.77 5.08
N TYR A 169 52.23 -8.03 6.02
CA TYR A 169 50.80 -7.75 6.07
C TYR A 169 50.55 -6.25 6.34
N PRO A 170 50.64 -5.40 5.29
CA PRO A 170 50.33 -3.98 5.40
C PRO A 170 48.81 -3.78 5.43
N LEU A 171 48.19 -4.19 6.54
CA LEU A 171 46.75 -4.10 6.77
C LEU A 171 46.33 -2.62 6.81
N LEU A 172 45.32 -2.28 6.01
CA LEU A 172 44.75 -0.94 5.89
C LEU A 172 43.41 -0.85 6.63
N ALA A 173 42.56 -1.87 6.49
CA ALA A 173 41.24 -1.91 7.12
C ALA A 173 40.77 -3.35 7.39
N ARG A 174 39.96 -3.51 8.42
CA ARG A 174 39.29 -4.77 8.81
C ARG A 174 37.85 -4.47 9.20
N GLU A 175 36.90 -5.02 8.46
CA GLU A 175 35.46 -4.87 8.68
C GLU A 175 34.82 -6.19 9.11
N TYR A 176 33.80 -6.08 9.95
CA TYR A 176 33.07 -7.22 10.50
C TYR A 176 31.61 -7.22 10.03
N PHE A 177 31.20 -8.33 9.45
CA PHE A 177 29.82 -8.59 9.01
C PHE A 177 29.26 -9.84 9.69
N VAL A 178 27.97 -9.82 10.04
CA VAL A 178 27.27 -10.98 10.61
C VAL A 178 25.96 -11.23 9.88
N CYS A 179 25.45 -12.47 9.93
CA CYS A 179 24.09 -12.75 9.47
C CYS A 179 23.06 -12.26 10.51
N SER A 180 22.06 -11.47 10.09
CA SER A 180 21.00 -10.99 10.99
C SER A 180 20.04 -12.09 11.46
N ALA A 181 19.80 -13.13 10.65
CA ALA A 181 18.88 -14.22 10.97
C ALA A 181 19.14 -14.80 12.37
N PRO A 182 18.18 -14.77 13.32
CA PRO A 182 18.40 -15.15 14.72
C PRO A 182 19.12 -16.49 14.98
N PRO A 183 18.78 -17.63 14.32
CA PRO A 183 19.45 -18.90 14.59
C PRO A 183 20.84 -19.04 13.93
N CYS A 184 21.17 -18.16 12.97
CA CYS A 184 22.37 -18.29 12.16
C CYS A 184 23.61 -17.73 12.89
N THR A 185 24.69 -18.51 12.95
CA THR A 185 26.00 -18.14 13.56
C THR A 185 27.04 -17.64 12.55
N PHE A 186 26.66 -17.53 11.26
CA PHE A 186 27.53 -17.08 10.18
C PHE A 186 28.02 -15.64 10.41
N HIS A 187 29.33 -15.46 10.28
CA HIS A 187 29.99 -14.16 10.25
C HIS A 187 31.12 -14.15 9.23
N MET A 188 31.46 -12.96 8.75
CA MET A 188 32.50 -12.72 7.77
C MET A 188 33.33 -11.50 8.16
N THR A 189 34.66 -11.66 8.16
CA THR A 189 35.60 -10.55 8.28
C THR A 189 36.18 -10.23 6.91
N LEU A 190 36.13 -8.97 6.50
CA LEU A 190 36.78 -8.45 5.30
C LEU A 190 38.04 -7.70 5.72
N GLU A 191 39.21 -8.14 5.25
CA GLU A 191 40.48 -7.45 5.45
C GLU A 191 40.99 -6.90 4.12
N VAL A 192 41.42 -5.65 4.11
CA VAL A 192 42.01 -4.97 2.96
C VAL A 192 43.43 -4.55 3.31
N SER A 193 44.38 -4.87 2.43
CA SER A 193 45.81 -4.57 2.60
C SER A 193 46.44 -3.98 1.34
N GLU A 194 47.47 -3.17 1.53
CA GLU A 194 48.16 -2.45 0.47
C GLU A 194 48.95 -3.38 -0.48
N PRO A 195 49.25 -2.95 -1.72
CA PRO A 195 50.18 -3.65 -2.60
C PRO A 195 51.58 -3.79 -1.97
N ARG A 196 52.20 -4.95 -2.11
CA ARG A 196 53.55 -5.26 -1.60
C ARG A 196 54.64 -4.71 -2.51
N MET A 197 54.38 -4.62 -3.82
CA MET A 197 55.25 -3.92 -4.77
C MET A 197 54.91 -2.43 -4.79
N GLY A 198 55.73 -1.62 -4.11
CA GLY A 198 55.60 -0.17 -4.17
C GLY A 198 55.72 0.38 -5.61
N THR A 199 55.07 1.52 -5.86
CA THR A 199 55.04 2.29 -7.11
C THR A 199 56.33 2.24 -7.96
N TRP A 200 57.49 2.35 -7.31
CA TRP A 200 58.78 2.38 -8.00
C TRP A 200 59.22 1.03 -8.58
N TRP A 201 58.78 -0.11 -8.02
CA TRP A 201 59.03 -1.44 -8.59
C TRP A 201 58.36 -1.55 -9.96
N VAL A 202 57.08 -1.20 -10.02
CA VAL A 202 56.25 -1.29 -11.23
C VAL A 202 56.85 -0.43 -12.34
N LYS A 203 57.27 0.80 -12.02
CA LYS A 203 57.97 1.68 -12.96
C LYS A 203 59.25 1.04 -13.50
N LEU A 204 60.12 0.51 -12.65
CA LEU A 204 61.37 -0.14 -13.08
C LEU A 204 61.15 -1.43 -13.90
N LEU A 205 60.15 -2.25 -13.52
CA LEU A 205 59.86 -3.52 -14.19
C LEU A 205 59.19 -3.35 -15.56
N LEU A 206 58.56 -2.20 -15.81
CA LEU A 206 57.87 -1.88 -17.07
C LEU A 206 58.59 -0.82 -17.92
N ASP A 207 59.75 -0.31 -17.49
CA ASP A 207 60.57 0.64 -18.24
C ASP A 207 61.30 -0.04 -19.41
N ARG A 208 60.55 -0.21 -20.50
CA ARG A 208 61.04 -0.87 -21.73
C ARG A 208 62.20 -0.12 -22.36
N GLU A 209 62.15 1.21 -22.38
CA GLU A 209 63.19 2.04 -23.01
C GLU A 209 64.53 1.87 -22.29
N ALA A 210 64.52 1.96 -20.96
CA ALA A 210 65.75 1.81 -20.19
C ALA A 210 66.27 0.36 -20.18
N ILE A 211 65.43 -0.66 -20.36
CA ILE A 211 65.88 -2.06 -20.55
C ILE A 211 66.49 -2.25 -21.95
N CYS A 212 65.86 -1.74 -23.01
CA CYS A 212 66.42 -1.74 -24.37
C CYS A 212 67.77 -1.01 -24.44
N GLU A 213 67.91 0.12 -23.76
CA GLU A 213 69.17 0.86 -23.69
C GLU A 213 70.26 0.08 -22.93
N GLN A 214 69.92 -0.61 -21.83
CA GLN A 214 70.89 -1.51 -21.17
C GLN A 214 71.27 -2.70 -22.07
N LEU A 215 70.34 -3.24 -22.86
CA LEU A 215 70.66 -4.26 -23.85
C LEU A 215 71.60 -3.73 -24.94
N ARG A 216 71.39 -2.49 -25.42
CA ARG A 216 72.27 -1.83 -26.40
C ARG A 216 73.69 -1.66 -25.85
N VAL A 217 73.83 -1.08 -24.65
CA VAL A 217 75.13 -0.89 -23.98
C VAL A 217 75.83 -2.24 -23.75
N ALA A 218 75.11 -3.29 -23.32
CA ALA A 218 75.67 -4.62 -23.14
C ALA A 218 76.14 -5.27 -24.46
N ARG A 219 75.42 -5.03 -25.57
CA ARG A 219 75.81 -5.49 -26.92
C ARG A 219 77.02 -4.73 -27.47
N GLU A 220 77.19 -3.46 -27.12
CA GLU A 220 78.37 -2.66 -27.49
C GLU A 220 79.62 -3.07 -26.70
N GLN A 221 79.48 -3.40 -25.42
CA GLN A 221 80.59 -3.80 -24.54
C GLN A 221 81.03 -5.26 -24.73
N GLU A 222 80.08 -6.20 -24.87
CA GLU A 222 80.37 -7.64 -25.03
C GLU A 222 79.62 -8.26 -26.24
N PRO A 223 79.95 -7.90 -27.50
CA PRO A 223 79.15 -8.27 -28.68
C PRO A 223 78.93 -9.78 -28.86
N SER A 224 80.00 -10.58 -28.72
CA SER A 224 79.95 -12.05 -28.83
C SER A 224 79.11 -12.73 -27.74
N ARG A 225 78.81 -12.01 -26.66
CA ARG A 225 78.05 -12.53 -25.53
C ARG A 225 76.55 -12.32 -25.72
N TYR A 226 76.14 -11.23 -26.37
CA TYR A 226 74.73 -10.84 -26.55
C TYR A 226 74.22 -10.99 -27.99
N GLU A 227 74.96 -11.69 -28.87
CA GLU A 227 74.63 -11.93 -30.28
C GLU A 227 73.18 -12.42 -30.52
N GLY A 228 72.67 -13.32 -29.66
CA GLY A 228 71.32 -13.87 -29.73
C GLY A 228 70.27 -13.18 -28.84
N ALA A 229 70.51 -11.97 -28.35
CA ALA A 229 69.56 -11.22 -27.54
C ALA A 229 68.72 -10.26 -28.41
N THR A 230 67.41 -10.24 -28.20
CA THR A 230 66.44 -9.42 -28.95
C THR A 230 65.75 -8.41 -28.03
N ASP A 231 65.24 -7.34 -28.61
CA ASP A 231 64.57 -6.25 -27.88
C ASP A 231 63.27 -6.73 -27.20
N ASP A 232 62.72 -7.89 -27.61
CA ASP A 232 61.63 -8.60 -26.93
C ASP A 232 61.94 -8.89 -25.45
N TRP A 233 63.21 -8.90 -25.05
CA TRP A 233 63.61 -9.06 -23.65
C TRP A 233 63.02 -7.95 -22.77
N ALA A 234 62.82 -6.73 -23.26
CA ALA A 234 62.20 -5.64 -22.53
C ALA A 234 60.77 -5.94 -22.04
N TYR A 235 60.11 -6.92 -22.66
CA TYR A 235 58.78 -7.40 -22.28
C TYR A 235 58.81 -8.58 -21.30
N GLN A 236 59.99 -9.09 -20.92
CA GLN A 236 60.15 -10.32 -20.15
C GLN A 236 60.52 -10.10 -18.67
N ALA A 237 60.74 -8.86 -18.21
CA ALA A 237 61.13 -8.60 -16.83
C ALA A 237 60.12 -9.13 -15.78
N PRO A 238 58.78 -8.88 -15.89
CA PRO A 238 57.80 -9.50 -15.00
C PRO A 238 57.79 -11.03 -15.07
N LEU A 239 57.92 -11.60 -16.28
CA LEU A 239 57.92 -13.06 -16.48
C LEU A 239 59.14 -13.74 -15.82
N ASN A 240 60.32 -13.12 -15.89
CA ASN A 240 61.52 -13.62 -15.23
C ASN A 240 61.41 -13.46 -13.70
N LEU A 241 60.84 -12.36 -13.20
CA LEU A 241 60.61 -12.17 -11.76
C LEU A 241 59.63 -13.20 -11.19
N ASN A 242 58.49 -13.43 -11.85
CA ASN A 242 57.55 -14.52 -11.51
C ASN A 242 58.25 -15.89 -11.52
N THR A 243 59.18 -16.14 -12.46
CA THR A 243 59.96 -17.38 -12.49
C THR A 243 60.89 -17.51 -11.29
N TYR A 244 61.57 -16.43 -10.87
CA TYR A 244 62.41 -16.45 -9.68
C TYR A 244 61.58 -16.65 -8.39
N LEU A 245 60.44 -15.97 -8.25
CA LEU A 245 59.54 -16.12 -7.12
C LEU A 245 58.91 -17.52 -7.06
N LYS A 246 58.49 -18.08 -8.20
CA LYS A 246 58.01 -19.47 -8.27
C LYS A 246 59.08 -20.46 -7.79
N ASN A 247 60.28 -20.38 -8.36
CA ASN A 247 61.38 -21.26 -7.99
C ASN A 247 61.71 -21.13 -6.49
N LEU A 248 61.64 -19.93 -5.92
CA LEU A 248 61.86 -19.70 -4.49
C LEU A 248 60.79 -20.37 -3.61
N LEU A 249 59.52 -20.26 -3.99
CA LEU A 249 58.39 -20.88 -3.28
C LEU A 249 58.37 -22.41 -3.34
N GLU A 250 59.03 -23.00 -4.34
CA GLU A 250 59.17 -24.44 -4.58
C GLU A 250 60.51 -25.02 -4.08
N SER A 251 61.49 -24.18 -3.69
CA SER A 251 62.83 -24.64 -3.26
C SER A 251 62.85 -25.08 -1.80
N THR A 252 63.57 -26.17 -1.52
CA THR A 252 63.97 -26.54 -0.15
C THR A 252 65.24 -25.79 0.27
N PRO A 253 65.59 -25.73 1.57
CA PRO A 253 66.86 -25.14 2.03
C PRO A 253 68.13 -25.75 1.39
N ASP A 254 68.07 -27.01 0.96
CA ASP A 254 69.19 -27.72 0.34
C ASP A 254 69.30 -27.47 -1.18
N ASP A 255 68.22 -27.01 -1.83
CA ASP A 255 68.12 -26.84 -3.29
C ASP A 255 68.30 -25.38 -3.77
N VAL A 256 68.46 -24.42 -2.86
CA VAL A 256 68.47 -22.98 -3.18
C VAL A 256 69.63 -22.61 -4.12
N ARG A 257 69.30 -22.03 -5.28
CA ARG A 257 70.28 -21.56 -6.27
C ARG A 257 70.44 -20.05 -6.22
N SER A 258 71.70 -19.60 -6.09
CA SER A 258 72.04 -18.17 -6.19
C SER A 258 71.94 -17.65 -7.63
N ILE A 259 71.42 -16.44 -7.80
CA ILE A 259 71.33 -15.73 -9.07
C ILE A 259 72.60 -14.87 -9.24
N SER A 260 73.49 -15.26 -10.16
CA SER A 260 74.68 -14.43 -10.45
C SER A 260 74.26 -13.11 -11.12
N LYS A 261 74.78 -11.98 -10.60
CA LYS A 261 74.62 -10.64 -11.20
C LYS A 261 75.13 -10.61 -12.65
N ARG A 262 76.13 -11.44 -12.96
CA ARG A 262 76.68 -11.61 -14.31
C ARG A 262 75.76 -12.37 -15.26
N ASN A 263 74.63 -12.97 -14.86
CA ASN A 263 73.76 -13.70 -15.78
C ASN A 263 73.21 -12.77 -16.88
N LYS A 264 73.33 -13.16 -18.17
CA LYS A 264 73.00 -12.32 -19.33
C LYS A 264 71.60 -11.68 -19.26
N ARG A 265 70.58 -12.47 -18.86
CA ARG A 265 69.20 -11.95 -18.73
C ARG A 265 69.05 -11.10 -17.48
N PHE A 266 69.58 -11.54 -16.34
CA PHE A 266 69.47 -10.80 -15.08
C PHE A 266 70.12 -9.40 -15.17
N ALA A 267 71.31 -9.32 -15.75
CA ALA A 267 72.07 -8.08 -15.92
C ALA A 267 71.35 -7.04 -16.79
N VAL A 268 70.60 -7.49 -17.81
CA VAL A 268 69.87 -6.62 -18.74
C VAL A 268 68.47 -6.27 -18.23
N LEU A 269 67.73 -7.23 -17.64
CA LEU A 269 66.35 -7.03 -17.22
C LEU A 269 66.20 -6.31 -15.88
N PHE A 270 67.15 -6.54 -14.97
CA PHE A 270 67.11 -5.98 -13.62
C PHE A 270 68.29 -5.03 -13.40
N GLY A 271 69.52 -5.53 -13.55
CA GLY A 271 70.74 -4.73 -13.40
C GLY A 271 70.82 -3.93 -12.08
N PRO A 272 71.77 -3.00 -11.95
CA PRO A 272 71.95 -2.22 -10.71
C PRO A 272 70.70 -1.41 -10.29
N ARG A 273 69.86 -1.00 -11.26
CA ARG A 273 68.63 -0.23 -10.99
C ARG A 273 67.59 -0.99 -10.17
N CYS A 274 67.55 -2.33 -10.29
CA CYS A 274 66.57 -3.18 -9.61
C CYS A 274 67.18 -4.00 -8.46
N PHE A 275 68.45 -3.82 -8.09
CA PHE A 275 69.07 -4.56 -6.98
C PHE A 275 68.33 -4.33 -5.66
N SER A 276 67.80 -3.12 -5.43
CA SER A 276 66.94 -2.78 -4.30
C SER A 276 65.67 -3.64 -4.22
N ILE A 277 65.11 -4.10 -5.35
CA ILE A 277 63.96 -5.02 -5.36
C ILE A 277 64.34 -6.35 -4.71
N PHE A 278 65.47 -6.93 -5.10
CA PHE A 278 65.94 -8.20 -4.53
C PHE A 278 66.32 -8.08 -3.05
N GLN A 279 66.88 -6.93 -2.63
CA GLN A 279 67.10 -6.61 -1.21
C GLN A 279 65.78 -6.55 -0.42
N HIS A 280 64.73 -5.92 -0.97
CA HIS A 280 63.40 -5.89 -0.32
C HIS A 280 62.70 -7.26 -0.31
N LEU A 281 63.01 -8.12 -1.28
CA LEU A 281 62.63 -9.54 -1.28
C LEU A 281 63.50 -10.41 -0.34
N GLU A 282 64.39 -9.81 0.45
CA GLU A 282 65.23 -10.50 1.44
C GLU A 282 66.24 -11.50 0.82
N PHE A 283 66.62 -11.29 -0.45
CA PHE A 283 67.74 -12.00 -1.05
C PHE A 283 69.04 -11.48 -0.45
N THR A 284 69.87 -12.39 0.05
CA THR A 284 71.20 -12.06 0.56
C THR A 284 72.11 -11.69 -0.60
N GLU A 285 72.54 -10.43 -0.64
CA GLU A 285 73.46 -9.93 -1.64
C GLU A 285 74.91 -10.23 -1.28
N GLN A 286 75.62 -10.85 -2.21
CA GLN A 286 77.07 -10.95 -2.22
C GLN A 286 77.61 -9.98 -3.28
N VAL A 287 78.63 -9.20 -2.91
CA VAL A 287 79.33 -8.27 -3.80
C VAL A 287 80.74 -8.83 -4.03
N ILE A 288 81.11 -9.01 -5.30
CA ILE A 288 82.44 -9.52 -5.68
C ILE A 288 82.97 -8.60 -6.78
N ASP A 289 83.66 -7.54 -6.38
CA ASP A 289 84.28 -6.60 -7.32
C ASP A 289 85.51 -7.25 -7.97
N ARG A 290 85.50 -7.29 -9.31
CA ARG A 290 86.67 -7.58 -10.14
C ARG A 290 86.70 -6.58 -11.29
N ASP A 291 87.85 -5.91 -11.42
CA ASP A 291 88.11 -4.91 -12.47
C ASP A 291 87.05 -3.79 -12.55
N GLY A 292 86.40 -3.46 -11.42
CA GLY A 292 85.35 -2.43 -11.33
C GLY A 292 83.94 -2.92 -11.70
N VAL A 293 83.75 -4.23 -11.86
CA VAL A 293 82.47 -4.88 -12.16
C VAL A 293 82.11 -5.85 -11.04
N ASP A 294 80.89 -5.72 -10.52
CA ASP A 294 80.37 -6.61 -9.49
C ASP A 294 79.91 -7.95 -10.09
N GLU A 295 80.77 -8.97 -10.00
CA GLU A 295 80.50 -10.36 -10.39
C GLU A 295 79.71 -11.15 -9.32
N GLY A 296 79.20 -10.48 -8.29
CA GLY A 296 78.52 -11.10 -7.15
C GLY A 296 77.21 -11.83 -7.49
N SER A 297 76.45 -12.19 -6.46
CA SER A 297 75.20 -12.94 -6.60
C SER A 297 74.16 -12.54 -5.57
N PHE A 298 72.89 -12.75 -5.92
CA PHE A 298 71.76 -12.70 -4.99
C PHE A 298 71.37 -14.13 -4.62
N THR A 299 71.48 -14.47 -3.34
CA THR A 299 71.09 -15.77 -2.83
C THR A 299 69.73 -15.65 -2.14
N PRO A 300 68.67 -16.33 -2.61
CA PRO A 300 67.37 -16.28 -1.97
C PRO A 300 67.39 -16.80 -0.53
N ALA A 301 66.56 -16.25 0.35
CA ALA A 301 66.20 -16.89 1.61
C ALA A 301 64.94 -17.75 1.37
N PRO A 302 65.01 -19.10 1.50
CA PRO A 302 63.86 -19.96 1.26
C PRO A 302 62.81 -19.77 2.37
N PRO A 303 61.52 -19.60 2.03
CA PRO A 303 60.47 -19.50 3.04
C PRO A 303 60.28 -20.84 3.76
N ALA A 304 59.74 -20.78 4.98
CA ALA A 304 59.30 -21.99 5.68
C ALA A 304 58.19 -22.72 4.88
N PRO A 305 58.03 -24.05 5.05
CA PRO A 305 56.89 -24.78 4.50
C PRO A 305 55.55 -24.19 4.95
N SER A 306 54.48 -24.45 4.20
CA SER A 306 53.13 -24.03 4.57
C SER A 306 52.67 -24.71 5.87
N GLY A 307 52.46 -23.90 6.92
CA GLY A 307 52.03 -24.36 8.25
C GLY A 307 50.53 -24.20 8.53
N GLY A 308 49.77 -23.61 7.60
CA GLY A 308 48.35 -23.31 7.78
C GLY A 308 47.43 -24.51 7.60
N PRO A 309 46.12 -24.35 7.89
CA PRO A 309 45.12 -25.41 7.76
C PRO A 309 45.13 -26.05 6.37
N SER A 310 45.00 -27.37 6.31
CA SER A 310 45.04 -28.15 5.06
C SER A 310 46.32 -27.95 4.21
N GLY A 311 47.43 -27.52 4.81
CA GLY A 311 48.70 -27.29 4.12
C GLY A 311 48.78 -25.96 3.35
N THR A 312 47.93 -24.99 3.68
CA THR A 312 47.91 -23.66 3.07
C THR A 312 48.90 -22.69 3.71
N THR A 313 49.24 -21.61 3.00
CA THR A 313 50.14 -20.58 3.51
C THR A 313 49.40 -19.68 4.52
N GLU A 314 49.96 -19.58 5.73
CA GLU A 314 49.45 -18.67 6.76
C GLU A 314 49.74 -17.20 6.41
N ILE A 315 48.71 -16.36 6.51
CA ILE A 315 48.74 -14.94 6.13
C ILE A 315 49.68 -14.17 7.07
N GLY A 316 50.41 -13.18 6.51
CA GLY A 316 51.37 -12.37 7.26
C GLY A 316 52.72 -13.06 7.52
N THR A 317 52.91 -14.30 7.08
CA THR A 317 54.24 -14.92 7.03
C THR A 317 55.06 -14.39 5.84
N TYR A 318 56.38 -14.52 5.91
CA TYR A 318 57.27 -14.25 4.76
C TYR A 318 56.91 -15.08 3.52
N ARG A 319 56.37 -16.30 3.70
CA ARG A 319 55.84 -17.11 2.59
C ARG A 319 54.63 -16.44 1.93
N ALA A 320 53.66 -15.95 2.73
CA ALA A 320 52.51 -15.23 2.21
C ALA A 320 52.93 -13.99 1.41
N TYR A 321 53.85 -13.18 1.96
CA TYR A 321 54.42 -12.02 1.28
C TYR A 321 55.02 -12.36 -0.09
N LEU A 322 55.80 -13.45 -0.22
CA LEU A 322 56.33 -13.89 -1.51
C LEU A 322 55.25 -14.37 -2.49
N GLU A 323 54.18 -15.01 -1.99
CA GLU A 323 53.03 -15.41 -2.80
C GLU A 323 52.20 -14.20 -3.27
N ASP A 324 52.06 -13.18 -2.42
CA ASP A 324 51.34 -11.93 -2.71
C ASP A 324 52.09 -11.07 -3.74
N VAL A 325 53.40 -10.86 -3.55
CA VAL A 325 54.25 -10.20 -4.57
C VAL A 325 54.17 -10.98 -5.89
N ARG A 326 54.21 -12.32 -5.85
CA ARG A 326 54.08 -13.14 -7.06
C ARG A 326 52.72 -12.94 -7.74
N ALA A 327 51.63 -12.86 -6.98
CA ALA A 327 50.29 -12.58 -7.49
C ALA A 327 50.20 -11.19 -8.15
N GLU A 328 50.83 -10.16 -7.58
CA GLU A 328 50.94 -8.82 -8.19
C GLU A 328 51.73 -8.84 -9.50
N VAL A 329 52.84 -9.58 -9.55
CA VAL A 329 53.61 -9.76 -10.81
C VAL A 329 52.77 -10.52 -11.85
N GLN A 330 51.98 -11.52 -11.44
CA GLN A 330 51.04 -12.19 -12.34
C GLN A 330 49.96 -11.23 -12.86
N CYS A 331 49.47 -10.28 -12.05
CA CYS A 331 48.54 -9.24 -12.51
C CYS A 331 49.14 -8.36 -13.62
N LEU A 332 50.43 -7.99 -13.51
CA LEU A 332 51.15 -7.30 -14.61
C LEU A 332 51.22 -8.15 -15.89
N ILE A 333 51.52 -9.45 -15.77
CA ILE A 333 51.61 -10.38 -16.91
C ILE A 333 50.23 -10.57 -17.59
N HIS A 334 49.15 -10.66 -16.81
CA HIS A 334 47.78 -10.74 -17.33
C HIS A 334 47.38 -9.44 -18.06
N LYS A 335 47.63 -8.26 -17.46
CA LYS A 335 47.39 -6.95 -18.10
C LYS A 335 48.19 -6.75 -19.40
N ALA A 336 49.41 -7.29 -19.46
CA ALA A 336 50.24 -7.25 -20.66
C ALA A 336 49.79 -8.22 -21.78
N GLY A 337 48.77 -9.06 -21.54
CA GLY A 337 48.32 -10.08 -22.50
C GLY A 337 49.30 -11.24 -22.68
N GLN A 338 50.24 -11.43 -21.75
CA GLN A 338 51.35 -12.39 -21.86
C GLN A 338 51.11 -13.69 -21.08
N ALA A 339 50.02 -13.79 -20.32
CA ALA A 339 49.69 -14.97 -19.55
C ALA A 339 49.17 -16.11 -20.46
N ALA A 340 49.67 -17.32 -20.24
CA ALA A 340 49.20 -18.51 -20.95
C ALA A 340 47.82 -19.00 -20.46
N GLU A 341 47.45 -18.67 -19.22
CA GLU A 341 46.21 -19.07 -18.57
C GLU A 341 45.38 -17.84 -18.20
N LYS A 342 44.05 -17.99 -18.16
CA LYS A 342 43.14 -16.92 -17.70
C LYS A 342 43.11 -16.87 -16.17
N PRO A 343 43.02 -15.67 -15.56
CA PRO A 343 42.94 -15.55 -14.11
C PRO A 343 41.63 -16.15 -13.56
N THR A 344 41.69 -16.78 -12.39
CA THR A 344 40.52 -17.29 -11.68
C THR A 344 39.88 -16.17 -10.84
N TYR A 345 38.74 -15.66 -11.28
CA TYR A 345 38.04 -14.58 -10.59
C TYR A 345 37.39 -15.05 -9.28
N CYS A 346 37.37 -14.14 -8.29
CA CYS A 346 36.81 -14.39 -6.96
C CYS A 346 35.28 -14.37 -6.95
N THR A 347 34.65 -13.53 -7.79
CA THR A 347 33.19 -13.28 -7.80
C THR A 347 32.32 -14.54 -7.85
N PRO A 348 32.57 -15.54 -8.75
CA PRO A 348 31.73 -16.74 -8.79
C PRO A 348 31.92 -17.65 -7.56
N VAL A 349 33.11 -17.59 -6.92
CA VAL A 349 33.40 -18.35 -5.71
C VAL A 349 32.73 -17.69 -4.49
N LEU A 350 32.76 -16.36 -4.38
CA LEU A 350 32.01 -15.63 -3.34
C LEU A 350 30.51 -15.92 -3.40
N HIS A 351 29.91 -15.92 -4.59
CA HIS A 351 28.49 -16.24 -4.76
C HIS A 351 28.17 -17.66 -4.26
N LYS A 352 28.95 -18.65 -4.69
CA LYS A 352 28.82 -20.05 -4.23
C LYS A 352 28.98 -20.18 -2.71
N ASP A 353 29.91 -19.45 -2.12
CA ASP A 353 30.29 -19.60 -0.72
C ASP A 353 29.32 -18.90 0.24
N LEU A 354 28.72 -17.80 -0.21
CA LEU A 354 27.63 -17.09 0.48
C LEU A 354 26.23 -17.63 0.10
N GLN A 355 26.17 -18.76 -0.61
CA GLN A 355 24.95 -19.46 -1.05
C GLN A 355 23.96 -18.57 -1.84
N CYS A 356 24.47 -17.70 -2.70
CA CYS A 356 23.67 -16.78 -3.51
C CYS A 356 23.98 -16.88 -5.01
N ALA A 357 23.09 -16.33 -5.84
CA ALA A 357 23.26 -16.28 -7.29
C ALA A 357 23.82 -14.92 -7.76
N GLU A 358 24.62 -14.95 -8.82
CA GLU A 358 25.04 -13.76 -9.55
C GLU A 358 23.88 -13.23 -10.39
N VAL A 359 23.62 -11.93 -10.33
CA VAL A 359 22.53 -11.28 -11.07
C VAL A 359 23.09 -10.71 -12.39
N PRO A 360 22.56 -11.11 -13.56
CA PRO A 360 23.08 -10.64 -14.84
C PRO A 360 22.68 -9.19 -15.13
N ASN A 361 23.37 -8.55 -16.08
CA ASN A 361 22.99 -7.26 -16.69
C ASN A 361 22.86 -6.07 -15.72
N LEU A 362 23.59 -6.06 -14.60
CA LEU A 362 23.61 -4.93 -13.65
C LEU A 362 24.35 -3.69 -14.17
N ASN A 363 25.34 -3.87 -15.04
CA ASN A 363 26.17 -2.77 -15.54
C ASN A 363 25.35 -1.85 -16.45
N GLY A 364 25.13 -0.60 -16.01
CA GLY A 364 24.30 0.38 -16.73
C GLY A 364 22.80 0.31 -16.41
N ASN A 365 22.36 -0.60 -15.52
CA ASN A 365 20.98 -0.64 -15.07
C ASN A 365 20.71 0.49 -14.04
N ALA A 366 19.90 1.47 -14.44
CA ALA A 366 19.58 2.63 -13.62
C ALA A 366 18.92 2.30 -12.27
N LEU A 367 18.22 1.16 -12.17
CA LEU A 367 17.51 0.75 -10.96
C LEU A 367 18.45 0.44 -9.78
N VAL A 368 19.66 -0.07 -10.05
CA VAL A 368 20.58 -0.60 -9.03
C VAL A 368 20.93 0.43 -7.94
N ASN A 369 20.99 1.70 -8.31
CA ASN A 369 21.39 2.80 -7.43
C ASN A 369 20.22 3.59 -6.84
N LEU A 370 18.96 3.23 -7.16
CA LEU A 370 17.79 3.88 -6.60
C LEU A 370 17.60 3.51 -5.12
N ASP A 371 17.12 4.48 -4.33
CA ASP A 371 17.07 4.38 -2.87
C ASP A 371 16.28 3.17 -2.37
N ARG A 372 15.24 2.73 -3.07
CA ARG A 372 14.46 1.53 -2.71
C ARG A 372 15.27 0.23 -2.73
N TYR A 373 16.16 0.05 -3.73
CA TYR A 373 17.04 -1.11 -3.82
C TYR A 373 18.20 -1.02 -2.81
N LYS A 374 18.70 0.20 -2.55
CA LYS A 374 19.68 0.46 -1.48
C LYS A 374 19.09 0.18 -0.08
N LEU A 375 17.88 0.66 0.18
CA LEU A 375 17.18 0.52 1.47
C LEU A 375 16.80 -0.93 1.80
N LEU A 376 16.28 -1.68 0.82
CA LEU A 376 16.00 -3.11 0.99
C LEU A 376 17.27 -3.97 0.93
N GLY A 377 18.41 -3.43 0.49
CA GLY A 377 19.69 -4.15 0.43
C GLY A 377 19.71 -5.25 -0.65
N ILE A 378 19.12 -4.99 -1.81
CA ILE A 378 18.92 -5.95 -2.91
C ILE A 378 19.30 -5.36 -4.28
N LEU A 379 19.26 -6.21 -5.31
CA LEU A 379 19.50 -5.86 -6.72
C LEU A 379 18.22 -6.06 -7.56
N PRO A 380 18.06 -5.31 -8.67
CA PRO A 380 16.94 -5.51 -9.59
C PRO A 380 16.98 -6.90 -10.25
N GLY A 381 15.80 -7.48 -10.52
CA GLY A 381 15.67 -8.80 -11.16
C GLY A 381 15.96 -10.00 -10.25
N GLN A 382 16.07 -9.82 -8.92
CA GLN A 382 16.13 -10.92 -7.96
C GLN A 382 14.73 -11.51 -7.69
N ALA A 383 14.67 -12.79 -7.31
CA ALA A 383 13.42 -13.50 -7.05
C ALA A 383 12.66 -12.94 -5.82
N ARG A 384 11.32 -13.05 -5.84
CA ARG A 384 10.40 -12.54 -4.80
C ARG A 384 10.77 -12.98 -3.38
N GLU A 385 11.23 -14.21 -3.19
CA GLU A 385 11.63 -14.75 -1.88
C GLU A 385 12.89 -14.04 -1.34
N VAL A 386 13.81 -13.62 -2.21
CA VAL A 386 15.01 -12.86 -1.82
C VAL A 386 14.62 -11.46 -1.37
N ILE A 387 13.72 -10.82 -2.12
CA ILE A 387 13.19 -9.48 -1.83
C ILE A 387 12.45 -9.48 -0.48
N VAL A 388 11.56 -10.44 -0.27
CA VAL A 388 10.82 -10.59 0.99
C VAL A 388 11.73 -10.97 2.16
N ASN A 389 12.71 -11.87 1.98
CA ASN A 389 13.67 -12.19 3.05
C ASN A 389 14.48 -10.95 3.48
N ALA A 390 14.92 -10.13 2.52
CA ALA A 390 15.64 -8.90 2.81
C ALA A 390 14.74 -7.86 3.52
N TYR A 391 13.51 -7.62 3.01
CA TYR A 391 12.51 -6.78 3.68
C TYR A 391 12.26 -7.20 5.14
N LYS A 392 11.99 -8.49 5.39
CA LYS A 392 11.72 -9.02 6.74
C LYS A 392 12.91 -8.82 7.70
N ARG A 393 14.15 -8.93 7.20
CA ARG A 393 15.35 -8.71 8.03
C ARG A 393 15.64 -7.21 8.24
N GLN A 394 15.42 -6.35 7.25
CA GLN A 394 15.52 -4.90 7.44
C GLN A 394 14.44 -4.35 8.39
N TRP A 395 13.24 -4.95 8.42
CA TRP A 395 12.15 -4.60 9.32
C TRP A 395 12.48 -4.72 10.82
N GLU A 396 13.27 -5.75 11.16
CA GLU A 396 13.81 -6.00 12.50
C GLU A 396 14.93 -5.02 12.85
N LEU A 397 15.77 -4.66 11.86
CA LEU A 397 16.99 -3.86 12.04
C LEU A 397 16.78 -2.34 11.99
N LEU A 398 15.73 -1.88 11.29
CA LEU A 398 15.45 -0.46 11.04
C LEU A 398 14.03 -0.02 11.48
N PRO A 399 13.67 -0.12 12.78
CA PRO A 399 12.36 0.30 13.29
C PRO A 399 11.90 1.71 12.83
N SER A 400 12.79 2.71 12.83
CA SER A 400 12.46 4.09 12.42
C SER A 400 12.14 4.25 10.94
N ARG A 401 12.56 3.29 10.09
CA ARG A 401 12.40 3.34 8.62
C ARG A 401 11.36 2.36 8.10
N ARG A 402 10.53 1.76 8.96
CA ARG A 402 9.47 0.81 8.55
C ARG A 402 8.54 1.33 7.46
N ARG A 403 8.14 2.61 7.50
CA ARG A 403 7.34 3.22 6.42
C ARG A 403 8.08 3.21 5.09
N ALA A 404 9.32 3.72 5.07
CA ALA A 404 10.15 3.70 3.88
C ALA A 404 10.47 2.28 3.36
N LEU A 405 10.53 1.28 4.24
CA LEU A 405 10.69 -0.14 3.85
C LEU A 405 9.45 -0.69 3.15
N VAL A 406 8.24 -0.34 3.60
CA VAL A 406 6.97 -0.67 2.93
C VAL A 406 6.87 0.03 1.59
N ASP A 407 7.10 1.35 1.54
CA ASP A 407 7.08 2.15 0.31
C ASP A 407 8.12 1.61 -0.71
N GLY A 408 9.31 1.25 -0.21
CA GLY A 408 10.38 0.65 -1.01
C GLY A 408 10.03 -0.75 -1.53
N LEU A 409 9.37 -1.58 -0.72
CA LEU A 409 8.89 -2.92 -1.13
C LEU A 409 7.84 -2.80 -2.24
N MET A 410 6.87 -1.90 -2.09
CA MET A 410 5.84 -1.63 -3.11
C MET A 410 6.46 -1.12 -4.42
N ALA A 411 7.40 -0.18 -4.34
CA ALA A 411 8.09 0.33 -5.52
C ALA A 411 8.96 -0.73 -6.22
N VAL A 412 9.60 -1.65 -5.49
CA VAL A 412 10.35 -2.77 -6.09
C VAL A 412 9.41 -3.84 -6.68
N ALA A 413 8.26 -4.09 -6.07
CA ALA A 413 7.25 -4.99 -6.64
C ALA A 413 6.76 -4.46 -8.00
N ASN A 414 6.42 -3.17 -8.06
CA ASN A 414 6.04 -2.48 -9.30
C ASN A 414 7.14 -2.55 -10.39
N ASP A 415 8.41 -2.35 -10.03
CA ASP A 415 9.54 -2.50 -10.98
C ASP A 415 9.69 -3.93 -11.51
N SER A 416 9.42 -4.94 -10.67
CA SER A 416 9.59 -6.35 -11.03
C SER A 416 8.47 -6.92 -11.92
N GLY A 417 7.28 -6.31 -11.89
CA GLY A 417 6.08 -6.84 -12.56
C GLY A 417 5.65 -8.22 -12.02
N ASP A 418 5.99 -8.54 -10.78
CA ASP A 418 5.68 -9.82 -10.14
C ASP A 418 4.40 -9.70 -9.32
N GLU A 419 3.33 -10.35 -9.77
CA GLU A 419 1.99 -10.27 -9.18
C GLU A 419 1.98 -10.71 -7.71
N LEU A 420 2.54 -11.88 -7.37
CA LEU A 420 2.52 -12.37 -5.99
C LEU A 420 3.39 -11.50 -5.05
N LEU A 421 4.47 -10.91 -5.56
CA LEU A 421 5.24 -9.93 -4.79
C LEU A 421 4.47 -8.62 -4.59
N SER A 422 3.65 -8.22 -5.57
CA SER A 422 2.79 -7.04 -5.50
C SER A 422 1.67 -7.25 -4.48
N ASP A 423 0.99 -8.40 -4.51
CA ASP A 423 0.00 -8.81 -3.51
C ASP A 423 0.59 -8.80 -2.09
N TYR A 424 1.80 -9.35 -1.94
CA TYR A 424 2.55 -9.32 -0.69
C TYR A 424 2.81 -7.88 -0.22
N ALA A 425 3.32 -7.01 -1.10
CA ALA A 425 3.64 -5.62 -0.77
C ALA A 425 2.40 -4.80 -0.39
N ILE A 426 1.30 -4.95 -1.14
CA ILE A 426 0.00 -4.31 -0.87
C ILE A 426 -0.52 -4.75 0.51
N THR A 427 -0.49 -6.06 0.79
CA THR A 427 -0.95 -6.58 2.08
C THR A 427 -0.11 -6.04 3.24
N GLN A 428 1.22 -6.04 3.12
CA GLN A 428 2.11 -5.48 4.15
C GLN A 428 1.87 -3.99 4.39
N SER A 429 1.60 -3.21 3.34
CA SER A 429 1.27 -1.79 3.46
C SER A 429 -0.03 -1.58 4.24
N SER A 430 -1.10 -2.29 3.86
CA SER A 430 -2.40 -2.23 4.52
C SER A 430 -2.32 -2.55 6.02
N VAL A 431 -1.61 -3.62 6.39
CA VAL A 431 -1.43 -4.00 7.81
C VAL A 431 -0.59 -2.98 8.57
N PHE A 432 0.43 -2.37 7.95
CA PHE A 432 1.26 -1.36 8.60
C PHE A 432 0.50 -0.06 8.88
N GLU A 433 -0.28 0.44 7.92
CA GLU A 433 -1.06 1.66 8.12
C GLU A 433 -2.17 1.46 9.17
N SER A 434 -2.81 0.29 9.19
CA SER A 434 -3.78 -0.08 10.24
C SER A 434 -3.17 -0.12 11.66
N GLN A 435 -1.88 -0.48 11.79
CA GLN A 435 -1.18 -0.42 13.09
C GLN A 435 -0.79 1.01 13.48
N LEU A 436 -0.35 1.84 12.54
CA LEU A 436 -0.01 3.25 12.79
C LEU A 436 -1.23 4.06 13.26
N GLN A 437 -2.40 3.82 12.69
CA GLN A 437 -3.66 4.45 13.14
C GLN A 437 -4.00 4.15 14.60
N ARG A 438 -3.52 3.02 15.16
CA ARG A 438 -3.67 2.68 16.59
C ARG A 438 -2.58 3.27 17.50
N GLN A 439 -1.46 3.73 16.95
CA GLN A 439 -0.35 4.33 17.72
C GLN A 439 -0.32 5.87 17.65
N GLY A 440 -1.05 6.48 16.73
CA GLY A 440 -1.08 7.94 16.49
C GLY A 440 -1.66 8.83 17.62
N THR A 441 -1.92 8.30 18.82
CA THR A 441 -2.38 9.09 19.98
C THR A 441 -1.27 9.38 21.01
N SER A 442 -0.01 9.15 20.66
CA SER A 442 1.15 9.31 21.55
C SER A 442 2.04 10.52 21.20
N ASP A 443 1.76 11.65 21.85
CA ASP A 443 2.71 12.68 22.28
C ASP A 443 3.52 13.59 21.30
N GLU A 444 3.23 13.68 19.99
CA GLU A 444 3.91 14.70 19.14
C GLU A 444 3.50 16.17 19.44
N ASP A 445 2.23 16.46 19.79
CA ASP A 445 1.74 17.85 19.99
C ASP A 445 1.98 18.41 21.41
N GLY A 446 2.57 17.64 22.33
CA GLY A 446 2.73 18.04 23.73
C GLY A 446 1.41 18.27 24.50
N LEU A 447 0.28 17.81 23.96
CA LEU A 447 -1.06 17.97 24.57
C LEU A 447 -1.15 17.31 25.96
N SER A 448 -0.52 16.16 26.17
CA SER A 448 -0.42 15.50 27.48
C SER A 448 0.31 16.38 28.51
N THR A 449 1.35 17.09 28.08
CA THR A 449 2.08 18.07 28.90
C THR A 449 1.18 19.27 29.26
N GLN A 450 0.35 19.74 28.34
CA GLN A 450 -0.63 20.81 28.60
C GLN A 450 -1.74 20.33 29.56
N ALA A 451 -2.27 19.12 29.36
CA ALA A 451 -3.31 18.52 30.19
C ALA A 451 -2.85 18.31 31.64
N LEU A 452 -1.63 17.81 31.87
CA LEU A 452 -1.04 17.70 33.21
C LEU A 452 -0.93 19.07 33.90
N ASN A 453 -0.39 20.07 33.19
CA ASN A 453 -0.25 21.42 33.73
C ASN A 453 -1.62 22.06 34.05
N PHE A 454 -2.66 21.80 33.25
CA PHE A 454 -4.03 22.27 33.49
C PHE A 454 -4.63 21.67 34.78
N LEU A 455 -4.33 20.40 35.08
CA LEU A 455 -4.69 19.74 36.34
C LEU A 455 -3.74 20.09 37.52
N GLY A 456 -2.72 20.93 37.29
CA GLY A 456 -1.75 21.34 38.31
C GLY A 456 -0.63 20.33 38.58
N LEU A 457 -0.46 19.32 37.72
CA LEU A 457 0.54 18.27 37.83
C LEU A 457 1.80 18.60 37.00
N GLN A 458 2.97 18.14 37.45
CA GLN A 458 4.24 18.40 36.77
C GLN A 458 4.61 17.28 35.78
N PRO A 459 4.88 17.58 34.50
CA PRO A 459 5.38 16.62 33.51
C PRO A 459 6.78 16.07 33.86
N PRO A 460 7.16 14.86 33.39
CA PRO A 460 6.36 13.89 32.64
C PRO A 460 5.33 13.17 33.52
N ASN A 461 4.43 12.39 32.91
CA ASN A 461 3.36 11.68 33.61
C ASN A 461 3.87 10.51 34.47
N ASN A 462 4.27 10.79 35.71
CA ASN A 462 4.70 9.78 36.69
C ASN A 462 3.63 9.50 37.77
N TYR A 463 2.37 9.82 37.50
CA TYR A 463 1.27 9.79 38.47
C TYR A 463 0.37 8.56 38.26
N THR A 464 -0.10 7.95 39.35
CA THR A 464 -1.12 6.88 39.29
C THR A 464 -2.47 7.47 38.89
N ALA A 465 -3.34 6.63 38.28
CA ALA A 465 -4.68 7.05 37.87
C ALA A 465 -5.45 7.74 39.01
N ASP A 466 -5.45 7.16 40.22
CA ASP A 466 -6.06 7.73 41.43
C ASP A 466 -5.60 9.17 41.73
N SER A 467 -4.30 9.45 41.57
CA SER A 467 -3.74 10.76 41.88
C SER A 467 -4.10 11.83 40.84
N ILE A 468 -4.30 11.42 39.58
CA ILE A 468 -4.81 12.30 38.51
C ILE A 468 -6.31 12.54 38.69
N ILE A 469 -7.08 11.50 39.01
CA ILE A 469 -8.51 11.60 39.37
C ILE A 469 -8.68 12.53 40.58
N GLN A 470 -7.80 12.44 41.58
CA GLN A 470 -7.82 13.34 42.73
C GLN A 470 -7.51 14.80 42.34
N ALA A 471 -6.54 15.04 41.45
CA ALA A 471 -6.24 16.37 40.93
C ALA A 471 -7.41 16.95 40.11
N PHE A 472 -8.03 16.14 39.26
CA PHE A 472 -9.25 16.46 38.51
C PHE A 472 -10.41 16.84 39.45
N ARG A 473 -10.70 16.01 40.46
CA ARG A 473 -11.73 16.31 41.49
C ARG A 473 -11.45 17.61 42.25
N GLN A 474 -10.18 17.89 42.59
CA GLN A 474 -9.79 19.15 43.23
C GLN A 474 -9.96 20.37 42.31
N LYS A 475 -9.64 20.22 41.02
CA LYS A 475 -9.82 21.26 39.99
C LYS A 475 -11.31 21.60 39.81
N LEU A 476 -12.18 20.59 39.67
CA LEU A 476 -13.63 20.78 39.58
C LEU A 476 -14.26 21.37 40.85
N ALA A 477 -13.78 20.99 42.03
CA ALA A 477 -14.28 21.53 43.30
C ALA A 477 -13.90 23.01 43.53
N LYS A 478 -12.86 23.50 42.83
CA LYS A 478 -12.35 24.87 42.92
C LYS A 478 -12.91 25.77 41.82
N ASP A 479 -12.90 25.29 40.57
CA ASP A 479 -13.26 26.04 39.37
C ASP A 479 -14.35 25.26 38.57
N PRO A 480 -15.62 25.19 39.03
CA PRO A 480 -16.63 24.28 38.44
C PRO A 480 -17.01 24.61 36.98
N ALA A 481 -16.85 25.85 36.54
CA ALA A 481 -17.15 26.25 35.16
C ALA A 481 -16.24 25.56 34.12
N GLU A 482 -15.02 25.15 34.49
CA GLU A 482 -14.07 24.52 33.56
C GLU A 482 -14.31 23.01 33.39
N ALA A 483 -15.49 22.48 33.78
CA ALA A 483 -15.77 21.06 33.83
C ALA A 483 -15.64 20.33 32.48
N VAL A 484 -16.11 20.96 31.40
CA VAL A 484 -15.99 20.40 30.04
C VAL A 484 -14.52 20.25 29.65
N THR A 485 -13.73 21.32 29.82
CA THR A 485 -12.30 21.32 29.52
C THR A 485 -11.53 20.31 30.37
N ALA A 486 -11.83 20.22 31.67
CA ALA A 486 -11.18 19.27 32.56
C ALA A 486 -11.41 17.81 32.14
N ARG A 487 -12.63 17.46 31.68
CA ARG A 487 -12.94 16.12 31.16
C ARG A 487 -12.18 15.82 29.87
N SER A 488 -12.09 16.78 28.95
CA SER A 488 -11.29 16.65 27.72
C SER A 488 -9.80 16.43 28.04
N MET A 489 -9.24 17.18 29.00
CA MET A 489 -7.85 16.99 29.43
C MET A 489 -7.61 15.62 30.09
N LEU A 490 -8.59 15.11 30.84
CA LEU A 490 -8.53 13.75 31.40
C LEU A 490 -8.54 12.67 30.30
N MET A 491 -9.35 12.83 29.25
CA MET A 491 -9.35 11.93 28.08
C MET A 491 -8.04 11.98 27.30
N VAL A 492 -7.39 13.15 27.17
CA VAL A 492 -6.06 13.27 26.54
C VAL A 492 -5.03 12.45 27.31
N ILE A 493 -4.98 12.57 28.64
CA ILE A 493 -4.05 11.80 29.49
C ILE A 493 -4.36 10.28 29.42
N ALA A 494 -5.64 9.90 29.35
CA ALA A 494 -6.05 8.50 29.21
C ALA A 494 -5.63 7.88 27.86
N ARG A 495 -5.69 8.64 26.76
CA ARG A 495 -5.32 8.18 25.40
C ARG A 495 -3.81 8.16 25.14
N ALA A 496 -3.03 8.83 25.97
CA ALA A 496 -1.56 8.82 25.92
C ALA A 496 -0.93 7.63 26.68
N SER A 497 -1.72 6.85 27.44
CA SER A 497 -1.24 5.67 28.16
C SER A 497 -1.49 4.38 27.37
N THR A 498 -0.55 3.43 27.47
CA THR A 498 -0.66 2.07 26.90
C THR A 498 -1.05 1.02 27.95
N ASP A 499 -1.47 1.45 29.15
CA ASP A 499 -1.96 0.58 30.23
C ASP A 499 -3.50 0.61 30.22
N ASP A 500 -4.13 -0.51 29.85
CA ASP A 500 -5.58 -0.65 29.74
C ASP A 500 -6.31 -0.35 31.06
N ILE A 501 -5.73 -0.72 32.21
CA ILE A 501 -6.32 -0.52 33.55
C ILE A 501 -6.27 0.96 33.91
N TYR A 502 -5.14 1.60 33.61
CA TYR A 502 -4.94 3.03 33.79
C TYR A 502 -5.89 3.86 32.91
N GLN A 503 -5.99 3.50 31.63
CA GLN A 503 -6.86 4.15 30.66
C GLN A 503 -8.34 4.01 31.05
N ALA A 504 -8.79 2.79 31.37
CA ALA A 504 -10.18 2.56 31.81
C ALA A 504 -10.55 3.39 33.05
N SER A 505 -9.65 3.45 34.04
CA SER A 505 -9.87 4.23 35.27
C SER A 505 -10.05 5.72 35.01
N LEU A 506 -9.26 6.32 34.11
CA LEU A 506 -9.38 7.73 33.73
C LEU A 506 -10.60 8.01 32.84
N LEU A 507 -10.94 7.08 31.93
CA LEU A 507 -12.10 7.22 31.06
C LEU A 507 -13.41 7.17 31.85
N MET A 508 -13.54 6.28 32.84
CA MET A 508 -14.72 6.20 33.72
C MET A 508 -15.03 7.50 34.46
N GLU A 509 -14.02 8.24 34.91
CA GLU A 509 -14.20 9.55 35.57
C GLU A 509 -14.38 10.71 34.58
N SER A 510 -14.14 10.49 33.28
CA SER A 510 -14.39 11.49 32.24
C SER A 510 -15.85 11.52 31.75
N ASP A 511 -16.62 10.44 31.94
CA ASP A 511 -18.03 10.28 31.53
C ASP A 511 -18.91 11.40 32.10
N ALA A 512 -19.74 12.00 31.25
CA ALA A 512 -20.73 13.02 31.59
C ALA A 512 -21.47 12.70 32.91
N LYS A 513 -21.86 11.45 33.13
CA LYS A 513 -22.39 10.94 34.40
C LYS A 513 -21.28 10.83 35.45
N MET A 514 -21.00 11.94 36.13
CA MET A 514 -19.95 12.00 37.15
C MET A 514 -20.16 11.01 38.30
N SER A 515 -19.07 10.44 38.82
CA SER A 515 -19.12 9.48 39.93
C SER A 515 -19.62 10.12 41.23
N LEU A 516 -20.17 9.31 42.14
CA LEU A 516 -20.63 9.75 43.46
C LEU A 516 -19.53 10.47 44.26
N GLU A 517 -18.28 10.05 44.13
CA GLU A 517 -17.14 10.68 44.81
C GLU A 517 -16.77 12.04 44.19
N THR A 518 -16.80 12.13 42.86
CA THR A 518 -16.56 13.38 42.13
C THR A 518 -17.68 14.40 42.41
N ALA A 519 -18.95 13.96 42.42
CA ALA A 519 -20.08 14.79 42.82
C ALA A 519 -19.97 15.29 44.28
N ARG A 520 -19.60 14.41 45.22
CA ARG A 520 -19.35 14.79 46.63
C ARG A 520 -18.23 15.83 46.74
N ALA A 521 -17.14 15.68 45.98
CA ALA A 521 -16.03 16.63 45.96
C ALA A 521 -16.46 18.02 45.45
N ILE A 522 -17.20 18.08 44.32
CA ILE A 522 -17.73 19.32 43.74
C ILE A 522 -18.65 20.05 44.72
N LEU A 523 -19.54 19.33 45.41
CA LEU A 523 -20.45 19.92 46.40
C LEU A 523 -19.75 20.27 47.73
N GLY A 524 -18.51 19.83 47.95
CA GLY A 524 -17.77 20.06 49.19
C GLY A 524 -18.26 19.21 50.36
N LEU A 525 -18.86 18.04 50.08
CA LEU A 525 -19.38 17.10 51.06
C LEU A 525 -18.25 16.18 51.56
N GLY A 526 -18.17 15.99 52.87
CA GLY A 526 -17.20 15.08 53.49
C GLY A 526 -17.46 13.61 53.14
N SER A 527 -16.46 12.75 53.41
CA SER A 527 -16.50 11.32 53.08
C SER A 527 -17.46 10.46 53.93
N SER A 528 -18.01 11.01 55.02
CA SER A 528 -19.08 10.38 55.81
C SER A 528 -20.44 10.60 55.15
N ASP A 529 -21.40 9.67 55.33
CA ASP A 529 -22.77 9.83 54.82
C ASP A 529 -23.48 11.07 55.42
N VAL A 530 -23.38 12.19 54.70
CA VAL A 530 -24.04 13.44 55.04
C VAL A 530 -25.53 13.32 54.68
N PRO A 531 -26.47 13.68 55.58
CA PRO A 531 -27.89 13.67 55.25
C PRO A 531 -28.18 14.49 53.99
N TRP A 532 -28.97 13.94 53.05
CA TRP A 532 -29.27 14.52 51.74
C TRP A 532 -29.80 15.98 51.77
N GLN A 533 -30.44 16.36 52.88
CA GLN A 533 -30.88 17.74 53.15
C GLN A 533 -29.69 18.72 53.16
N THR A 534 -28.58 18.32 53.80
CA THR A 534 -27.32 19.06 53.83
C THR A 534 -26.69 19.21 52.44
N ALA A 535 -26.88 18.23 51.55
CA ALA A 535 -26.41 18.30 50.18
C ALA A 535 -27.23 19.34 49.38
N ALA A 536 -28.56 19.29 49.47
CA ALA A 536 -29.43 20.28 48.84
C ALA A 536 -29.17 21.71 49.36
N ASP A 537 -29.01 21.89 50.67
CA ASP A 537 -28.71 23.20 51.28
C ASP A 537 -27.30 23.71 50.89
N ALA A 538 -26.31 22.82 50.79
CA ALA A 538 -24.97 23.17 50.33
C ALA A 538 -24.96 23.58 48.84
N THR A 539 -25.62 22.81 47.97
CA THR A 539 -25.78 23.18 46.55
C THR A 539 -26.50 24.50 46.40
N LYS A 540 -27.62 24.70 47.10
CA LYS A 540 -28.39 25.94 47.05
C LYS A 540 -27.57 27.16 47.48
N LYS A 541 -26.80 27.04 48.56
CA LYS A 541 -25.88 28.10 49.00
C LYS A 541 -24.83 28.42 47.93
N LYS A 542 -24.20 27.41 47.33
CA LYS A 542 -23.26 27.63 46.22
C LYS A 542 -23.95 28.29 45.01
N LEU A 543 -25.15 27.84 44.65
CA LEU A 543 -25.96 28.35 43.52
C LEU A 543 -26.34 29.84 43.68
N ASP A 544 -26.56 30.28 44.92
CA ASP A 544 -26.79 31.69 45.29
C ASP A 544 -25.49 32.53 45.25
N ASP A 545 -24.33 31.93 45.59
CA ASP A 545 -23.01 32.58 45.54
C ASP A 545 -22.42 32.63 44.10
N SER A 546 -22.75 31.67 43.23
CA SER A 546 -22.25 31.54 41.85
C SER A 546 -22.80 32.61 40.89
N GLN A 547 -21.93 33.14 40.02
CA GLN A 547 -22.26 34.20 39.05
C GLN A 547 -22.41 33.67 37.60
N GLY A 548 -21.78 32.53 37.26
CA GLY A 548 -21.77 31.97 35.89
C GLY A 548 -22.85 30.91 35.63
N SER A 549 -23.29 30.74 34.38
CA SER A 549 -24.29 29.72 34.01
C SER A 549 -23.73 28.30 34.07
N GLU A 550 -22.52 28.08 33.51
CA GLU A 550 -21.84 26.78 33.43
C GLU A 550 -21.46 26.24 34.82
N GLU A 551 -21.13 27.14 35.76
CA GLU A 551 -20.85 26.83 37.17
C GLU A 551 -22.11 26.27 37.86
N LYS A 552 -23.26 26.90 37.62
CA LYS A 552 -24.55 26.49 38.18
C LYS A 552 -25.04 25.17 37.57
N GLU A 553 -24.83 24.98 36.27
CA GLU A 553 -25.12 23.73 35.58
C GLU A 553 -24.31 22.56 36.18
N THR A 554 -22.99 22.71 36.29
CA THR A 554 -22.10 21.70 36.90
C THR A 554 -22.47 21.38 38.37
N LEU A 555 -22.88 22.38 39.15
CA LEU A 555 -23.36 22.19 40.53
C LEU A 555 -24.70 21.44 40.61
N LEU A 556 -25.58 21.62 39.62
CA LEU A 556 -26.87 20.93 39.54
C LEU A 556 -26.70 19.50 39.03
N ASP A 557 -25.83 19.27 38.04
CA ASP A 557 -25.43 17.93 37.58
C ASP A 557 -24.82 17.10 38.73
N ALA A 558 -24.00 17.73 39.59
CA ALA A 558 -23.44 17.07 40.76
C ALA A 558 -24.50 16.69 41.81
N LEU A 559 -25.54 17.52 41.99
CA LEU A 559 -26.66 17.17 42.87
C LEU A 559 -27.56 16.09 42.25
N GLU A 560 -27.70 16.07 40.92
CA GLU A 560 -28.44 15.04 40.18
C GLU A 560 -27.74 13.67 40.26
N ALA A 561 -26.42 13.61 40.08
CA ALA A 561 -25.63 12.40 40.27
C ALA A 561 -25.73 11.84 41.70
N VAL A 562 -25.82 12.70 42.73
CA VAL A 562 -26.11 12.30 44.12
C VAL A 562 -27.56 11.80 44.27
N ALA A 563 -28.53 12.42 43.60
CA ALA A 563 -29.94 12.01 43.63
C ALA A 563 -30.19 10.65 42.98
N ASP A 564 -29.47 10.34 41.90
CA ASP A 564 -29.46 9.02 41.25
C ASP A 564 -28.85 7.95 42.16
N HIS A 565 -27.64 8.16 42.67
CA HIS A 565 -26.95 7.20 43.54
C HIS A 565 -27.67 6.97 44.89
N THR A 566 -28.34 7.99 45.43
CA THR A 566 -29.16 7.85 46.66
C THR A 566 -30.59 7.40 46.37
N ASN A 567 -30.98 7.28 45.09
CA ASN A 567 -32.31 6.96 44.59
C ASN A 567 -33.44 7.77 45.29
N SER A 568 -33.18 9.05 45.55
CA SER A 568 -34.05 9.91 46.35
C SER A 568 -34.99 10.74 45.46
N PRO A 569 -36.29 10.41 45.37
CA PRO A 569 -37.22 11.13 44.49
C PRO A 569 -37.41 12.59 44.92
N THR A 570 -37.32 12.87 46.23
CA THR A 570 -37.38 14.22 46.79
C THR A 570 -36.19 15.07 46.34
N LEU A 571 -35.00 14.48 46.19
CA LEU A 571 -33.81 15.21 45.73
C LEU A 571 -33.88 15.49 44.22
N LYS A 572 -34.38 14.53 43.41
CA LYS A 572 -34.65 14.75 41.97
C LYS A 572 -35.66 15.88 41.74
N GLN A 573 -36.73 15.93 42.53
CA GLN A 573 -37.69 17.04 42.46
C GLN A 573 -37.04 18.38 42.85
N ALA A 574 -36.22 18.41 43.90
CA ALA A 574 -35.50 19.61 44.30
C ALA A 574 -34.50 20.10 43.23
N VAL A 575 -33.78 19.20 42.54
CA VAL A 575 -32.92 19.54 41.39
C VAL A 575 -33.73 20.19 40.26
N LEU A 576 -34.89 19.63 39.92
CA LEU A 576 -35.76 20.15 38.87
C LEU A 576 -36.32 21.55 39.20
N GLU A 577 -36.73 21.77 40.46
CA GLU A 577 -37.16 23.08 40.96
C GLU A 577 -35.99 24.10 40.97
N MET A 578 -34.76 23.66 41.26
CA MET A 578 -33.56 24.52 41.24
C MET A 578 -33.07 24.86 39.81
N ARG A 579 -33.12 23.93 38.84
CA ARG A 579 -32.87 24.22 37.42
C ARG A 579 -33.86 25.28 36.91
N ASN A 580 -35.16 25.09 37.16
CA ASN A 580 -36.21 26.02 36.74
C ASN A 580 -36.07 27.42 37.37
N SER A 581 -35.71 27.52 38.65
CA SER A 581 -35.53 28.82 39.32
C SER A 581 -34.25 29.55 38.93
N SER A 582 -33.24 28.84 38.40
CA SER A 582 -31.96 29.42 37.97
C SER A 582 -31.98 29.99 36.55
N GLY A 583 -33.07 29.81 35.79
CA GLY A 583 -33.18 30.29 34.41
C GLY A 583 -32.37 29.51 33.38
N ILE A 584 -31.79 28.36 33.77
CA ILE A 584 -31.02 27.48 32.88
C ILE A 584 -32.01 26.65 32.06
N MET A 585 -32.53 27.26 31.01
CA MET A 585 -33.34 26.60 29.98
C MET A 585 -32.42 25.73 29.12
N ASN A 586 -32.69 24.42 29.09
CA ASN A 586 -31.85 23.44 28.41
C ASN A 586 -31.93 23.58 26.88
N TYR A 587 -30.91 24.20 26.28
CA TYR A 587 -30.60 24.15 24.85
C TYR A 587 -29.34 23.26 24.65
N GLY A 588 -29.45 21.98 25.01
CA GLY A 588 -28.32 21.05 24.98
C GLY A 588 -28.66 19.57 25.17
N GLY A 589 -29.81 19.26 25.79
CA GLY A 589 -30.40 17.92 25.81
C GLY A 589 -31.87 17.95 25.42
N SER A 590 -32.28 16.99 24.58
CA SER A 590 -33.65 16.66 24.15
C SER A 590 -34.70 17.76 24.38
N SER A 591 -35.05 18.47 23.31
CA SER A 591 -36.23 19.32 23.35
C SER A 591 -37.48 18.48 23.59
N LYS A 592 -37.91 18.34 24.86
CA LYS A 592 -39.30 18.05 25.21
C LYS A 592 -40.19 19.28 24.94
N GLN A 593 -40.07 19.84 23.74
CA GLN A 593 -41.29 20.18 23.01
C GLN A 593 -42.07 18.87 22.83
N PRO A 594 -43.40 18.87 22.90
CA PRO A 594 -44.16 17.69 22.52
C PRO A 594 -43.72 17.31 21.10
N ALA A 595 -43.18 16.10 20.94
CA ALA A 595 -42.69 15.65 19.64
C ALA A 595 -43.80 15.84 18.62
N ASP A 596 -43.54 16.63 17.57
CA ASP A 596 -44.58 16.96 16.62
C ASP A 596 -45.00 15.68 15.89
N LEU A 597 -46.17 15.15 16.28
CA LEU A 597 -46.71 13.89 15.79
C LEU A 597 -47.09 13.97 14.30
N SER A 598 -47.12 15.18 13.71
CA SER A 598 -47.27 15.38 12.27
C SER A 598 -45.97 15.12 11.49
N LEU A 599 -44.81 15.20 12.14
CA LEU A 599 -43.51 14.99 11.50
C LEU A 599 -43.03 13.54 11.63
N PRO A 600 -42.30 13.00 10.63
CA PRO A 600 -41.55 11.75 10.77
C PRO A 600 -40.53 11.80 11.92
N VAL A 601 -39.92 10.66 12.25
CA VAL A 601 -39.00 10.52 13.37
C VAL A 601 -37.54 10.61 12.91
N GLY A 602 -36.75 11.45 13.57
CA GLY A 602 -35.29 11.48 13.44
C GLY A 602 -34.61 10.33 14.21
N LEU A 603 -33.37 9.99 13.84
CA LEU A 603 -32.59 8.93 14.49
C LEU A 603 -31.54 9.57 15.40
N HIS A 604 -31.50 9.17 16.67
CA HIS A 604 -30.50 9.66 17.61
C HIS A 604 -29.08 9.26 17.15
N ASN A 605 -28.15 10.22 17.10
CA ASN A 605 -26.76 9.94 16.77
C ASN A 605 -26.04 9.39 18.00
N ILE A 606 -25.64 8.12 17.95
CA ILE A 606 -24.95 7.43 19.06
C ILE A 606 -23.42 7.61 19.02
N GLY A 607 -22.92 8.54 18.20
CA GLY A 607 -21.51 8.81 17.96
C GLY A 607 -21.06 8.29 16.59
N ASN A 608 -20.62 9.19 15.70
CA ASN A 608 -20.17 8.90 14.34
C ASN A 608 -21.18 8.20 13.40
N THR A 609 -22.45 7.98 13.79
CA THR A 609 -23.43 7.21 12.99
C THR A 609 -24.22 8.01 11.95
N CYS A 610 -23.90 9.29 11.70
CA CYS A 610 -24.66 10.16 10.78
C CYS A 610 -24.78 9.61 9.34
N TYR A 611 -23.74 8.93 8.83
CA TYR A 611 -23.75 8.27 7.53
C TYR A 611 -24.79 7.14 7.47
N LEU A 612 -24.90 6.35 8.55
CA LEU A 612 -25.86 5.27 8.68
C LEU A 612 -27.27 5.81 8.92
N ASN A 613 -27.42 6.85 9.75
CA ASN A 613 -28.71 7.48 10.06
C ASN A 613 -29.37 8.04 8.79
N SER A 614 -28.64 8.84 8.02
CA SER A 614 -29.12 9.40 6.75
C SER A 614 -29.47 8.33 5.71
N LEU A 615 -28.68 7.25 5.64
CA LEU A 615 -28.95 6.11 4.78
C LEU A 615 -30.19 5.30 5.20
N LEU A 616 -30.35 4.98 6.49
CA LEU A 616 -31.49 4.23 7.01
C LEU A 616 -32.80 5.00 6.86
N GLN A 617 -32.79 6.31 7.13
CA GLN A 617 -33.95 7.18 6.90
C GLN A 617 -34.36 7.21 5.43
N TYR A 618 -33.40 7.26 4.50
CA TYR A 618 -33.70 7.10 3.07
C TYR A 618 -34.29 5.72 2.75
N LEU A 619 -33.61 4.62 3.13
CA LEU A 619 -34.02 3.26 2.78
C LEU A 619 -35.41 2.90 3.34
N PHE A 620 -35.81 3.44 4.49
CA PHE A 620 -37.13 3.23 5.08
C PHE A 620 -38.28 3.86 4.25
N THR A 621 -37.98 4.86 3.41
CA THR A 621 -38.94 5.42 2.45
C THR A 621 -39.11 4.59 1.18
N VAL A 622 -38.27 3.56 0.95
CA VAL A 622 -38.35 2.69 -0.23
C VAL A 622 -39.22 1.47 0.07
N LYS A 623 -40.44 1.45 -0.48
CA LYS A 623 -41.46 0.42 -0.24
C LYS A 623 -40.94 -1.01 -0.46
N PRO A 624 -40.25 -1.35 -1.57
CA PRO A 624 -39.69 -2.70 -1.74
C PRO A 624 -38.74 -3.17 -0.63
N ILE A 625 -37.92 -2.28 -0.06
CA ILE A 625 -37.02 -2.61 1.06
C ILE A 625 -37.84 -2.82 2.33
N ARG A 626 -38.74 -1.88 2.64
CA ARG A 626 -39.59 -1.95 3.83
C ARG A 626 -40.50 -3.19 3.81
N ASP A 627 -41.08 -3.53 2.66
CA ASP A 627 -41.87 -4.75 2.45
C ASP A 627 -41.07 -6.02 2.74
N VAL A 628 -39.81 -6.08 2.31
CA VAL A 628 -38.93 -7.25 2.51
C VAL A 628 -38.58 -7.44 3.98
N VAL A 629 -38.26 -6.36 4.69
CA VAL A 629 -37.95 -6.41 6.13
C VAL A 629 -39.20 -6.75 6.95
N LEU A 630 -40.35 -6.12 6.67
CA LEU A 630 -41.59 -6.34 7.44
C LEU A 630 -42.24 -7.70 7.18
N ASN A 631 -42.02 -8.33 6.01
CA ASN A 631 -42.59 -9.65 5.67
C ASN A 631 -41.51 -10.73 5.55
N TYR A 632 -40.39 -10.57 6.27
CA TYR A 632 -39.19 -11.40 6.08
C TYR A 632 -39.44 -12.91 6.18
N ASP A 633 -40.26 -13.35 7.13
CA ASP A 633 -40.57 -14.77 7.34
C ASP A 633 -41.18 -15.47 6.11
N GLN A 634 -41.83 -14.73 5.20
CA GLN A 634 -42.41 -15.27 3.97
C GLN A 634 -41.38 -15.35 2.82
N LEU A 635 -40.30 -14.57 2.89
CA LEU A 635 -39.28 -14.42 1.85
C LEU A 635 -37.95 -15.10 2.19
N ARG A 636 -37.76 -15.51 3.45
CA ARG A 636 -36.57 -16.12 4.03
C ARG A 636 -36.10 -17.36 3.26
N LEU A 637 -34.84 -17.35 2.81
CA LEU A 637 -34.15 -18.52 2.27
C LEU A 637 -33.84 -19.51 3.39
N GLU A 638 -34.12 -20.81 3.21
CA GLU A 638 -33.77 -21.84 4.20
C GLU A 638 -32.28 -22.21 4.10
N LEU A 639 -31.57 -22.24 5.24
CA LEU A 639 -30.13 -22.51 5.35
C LEU A 639 -29.79 -24.01 5.18
N THR A 640 -30.13 -24.60 4.03
CA THR A 640 -29.64 -25.93 3.63
C THR A 640 -28.36 -25.79 2.80
N ASP A 641 -27.48 -26.80 2.88
CA ASP A 641 -26.21 -26.79 2.14
C ASP A 641 -26.43 -26.80 0.60
N GLU A 642 -27.57 -27.30 0.13
CA GLU A 642 -28.02 -27.22 -1.26
C GLU A 642 -28.43 -25.78 -1.65
N ASN A 643 -29.23 -25.10 -0.82
CA ASN A 643 -29.68 -23.74 -1.10
C ASN A 643 -28.53 -22.73 -1.07
N ILE A 644 -27.59 -22.90 -0.14
CA ILE A 644 -26.39 -22.04 -0.02
C ILE A 644 -25.52 -22.18 -1.28
N LYS A 645 -25.23 -23.41 -1.71
CA LYS A 645 -24.43 -23.66 -2.92
C LYS A 645 -25.11 -23.20 -4.21
N ALA A 646 -26.44 -23.19 -4.25
CA ALA A 646 -27.22 -22.76 -5.40
C ALA A 646 -27.46 -21.23 -5.44
N ARG A 647 -27.14 -20.49 -4.37
CA ARG A 647 -27.35 -19.03 -4.31
C ARG A 647 -26.19 -18.29 -4.97
N LEU A 648 -26.53 -17.38 -5.90
CA LEU A 648 -25.59 -16.49 -6.56
C LEU A 648 -26.02 -15.04 -6.28
N LEU A 649 -25.11 -14.22 -5.75
CA LEU A 649 -25.39 -12.85 -5.30
C LEU A 649 -24.94 -11.83 -6.36
N GLY A 650 -25.81 -10.85 -6.62
CA GLY A 650 -25.58 -9.73 -7.54
C GLY A 650 -25.37 -10.13 -9.00
N GLY A 651 -25.08 -9.14 -9.84
CA GLY A 651 -24.79 -9.35 -11.27
C GLY A 651 -23.54 -10.19 -11.54
N ASN A 652 -22.56 -10.13 -10.64
CA ASN A 652 -21.27 -10.84 -10.74
C ASN A 652 -21.36 -12.32 -10.32
N LYS A 653 -22.53 -12.80 -9.87
CA LYS A 653 -22.80 -14.20 -9.48
C LYS A 653 -21.86 -14.72 -8.37
N MET A 654 -21.60 -13.91 -7.36
CA MET A 654 -20.75 -14.32 -6.24
C MET A 654 -21.41 -15.49 -5.47
N GLN A 655 -20.65 -16.55 -5.19
CA GLN A 655 -21.19 -17.71 -4.46
C GLN A 655 -21.30 -17.39 -2.96
N MET A 656 -22.46 -17.66 -2.37
CA MET A 656 -22.74 -17.31 -0.97
C MET A 656 -22.02 -18.25 0.02
N ASP A 657 -21.29 -17.69 0.99
CA ASP A 657 -20.71 -18.47 2.09
C ASP A 657 -21.74 -18.77 3.20
N ARG A 658 -21.52 -19.87 3.94
CA ARG A 658 -22.36 -20.30 5.06
C ARG A 658 -22.28 -19.37 6.27
N GLY A 659 -21.14 -18.73 6.53
CA GLY A 659 -21.01 -17.71 7.57
C GLY A 659 -21.79 -16.45 7.21
N GLU A 660 -21.63 -15.95 5.98
CA GLU A 660 -22.37 -14.79 5.48
C GLU A 660 -23.89 -15.02 5.49
N ALA A 661 -24.35 -16.20 5.06
CA ALA A 661 -25.78 -16.53 5.05
C ALA A 661 -26.42 -16.49 6.45
N VAL A 662 -25.69 -16.91 7.49
CA VAL A 662 -26.15 -16.84 8.89
C VAL A 662 -26.18 -15.41 9.40
N VAL A 663 -25.14 -14.61 9.12
CA VAL A 663 -25.07 -13.19 9.51
C VAL A 663 -26.15 -12.37 8.80
N ALA A 664 -26.40 -12.63 7.51
CA ALA A 664 -27.47 -12.03 6.74
C ALA A 664 -28.85 -12.35 7.34
N GLN A 665 -29.10 -13.60 7.73
CA GLN A 665 -30.35 -13.98 8.38
C GLN A 665 -30.55 -13.27 9.72
N ALA A 666 -29.53 -13.27 10.58
CA ALA A 666 -29.59 -12.58 11.86
C ALA A 666 -29.86 -11.08 11.68
N TYR A 667 -29.15 -10.42 10.75
CA TYR A 667 -29.33 -9.01 10.44
C TYR A 667 -30.77 -8.65 10.03
N VAL A 668 -31.40 -9.45 9.16
CA VAL A 668 -32.79 -9.18 8.72
C VAL A 668 -33.81 -9.54 9.81
N THR A 669 -33.56 -10.58 10.61
CA THR A 669 -34.42 -10.91 11.77
C THR A 669 -34.37 -9.83 12.85
N GLU A 670 -33.19 -9.31 13.20
CA GLU A 670 -33.06 -8.21 14.17
C GLU A 670 -33.71 -6.92 13.67
N THR A 671 -33.45 -6.52 12.41
CA THR A 671 -34.09 -5.33 11.82
C THR A 671 -35.61 -5.47 11.69
N ALA A 672 -36.13 -6.69 11.45
CA ALA A 672 -37.57 -6.97 11.48
C ALA A 672 -38.16 -6.94 12.90
N SER A 673 -37.43 -7.43 13.91
CA SER A 673 -37.87 -7.38 15.32
C SER A 673 -37.98 -5.94 15.83
N ILE A 674 -37.00 -5.10 15.50
CA ILE A 674 -37.01 -3.67 15.81
C ILE A 674 -38.15 -2.96 15.05
N SER A 675 -38.34 -3.26 13.76
CA SER A 675 -39.39 -2.64 12.93
C SER A 675 -40.82 -3.06 13.31
N SER A 676 -41.01 -4.26 13.89
CA SER A 676 -42.31 -4.75 14.35
C SER A 676 -42.71 -4.18 15.73
N SER A 677 -41.77 -3.55 16.45
CA SER A 677 -42.09 -2.61 17.54
C SER A 677 -42.64 -1.29 16.95
N ARG A 678 -43.97 -1.30 16.74
CA ARG A 678 -44.75 -0.29 15.99
C ARG A 678 -44.33 1.17 16.25
N THR A 679 -43.72 1.80 15.24
CA THR A 679 -43.60 3.25 15.06
C THR A 679 -43.08 4.04 16.27
N LEU A 680 -41.81 3.86 16.64
CA LEU A 680 -40.97 4.91 17.25
C LEU A 680 -41.71 5.81 18.28
N VAL A 681 -42.21 5.17 19.34
CA VAL A 681 -42.82 5.84 20.49
C VAL A 681 -41.87 5.74 21.67
N ASP A 682 -41.63 6.86 22.36
CA ASP A 682 -41.03 6.90 23.69
C ASP A 682 -41.82 5.98 24.64
N GLN A 683 -41.27 4.80 24.97
CA GLN A 683 -41.58 4.10 26.21
C GLN A 683 -40.29 3.64 26.87
N ASP A 684 -40.20 3.93 28.18
CA ASP A 684 -39.00 3.79 28.99
C ASP A 684 -38.47 2.34 29.09
N ASP A 685 -37.60 1.94 28.17
CA ASP A 685 -36.81 0.71 28.31
C ASP A 685 -35.60 0.88 29.26
N ALA A 686 -35.92 1.30 30.48
CA ALA A 686 -35.07 1.13 31.65
C ALA A 686 -34.98 -0.36 32.05
N ARG A 687 -34.59 -1.25 31.12
CA ARG A 687 -34.54 -2.71 31.35
C ARG A 687 -33.71 -3.56 30.36
N SER A 688 -32.63 -3.03 29.80
CA SER A 688 -31.58 -3.88 29.16
C SER A 688 -30.17 -3.50 29.60
N ASP A 689 -29.93 -3.57 30.91
CA ASP A 689 -28.60 -3.54 31.49
C ASP A 689 -28.21 -4.98 31.87
N ARG A 690 -27.65 -5.72 30.90
CA ARG A 690 -26.82 -6.96 31.02
C ARG A 690 -26.80 -7.83 29.75
N SER A 691 -25.74 -7.74 28.94
CA SER A 691 -25.29 -8.88 28.10
C SER A 691 -23.88 -8.75 27.49
N TYR A 692 -22.87 -8.24 28.19
CA TYR A 692 -21.46 -8.43 27.78
C TYR A 692 -20.48 -8.65 28.95
N GLU A 693 -20.88 -9.46 29.94
CA GLU A 693 -19.93 -9.97 30.93
C GLU A 693 -20.40 -11.30 31.58
N ARG A 694 -20.19 -12.43 30.88
CA ARG A 694 -20.08 -13.75 31.53
C ARG A 694 -19.45 -14.82 30.62
N VAL A 695 -18.13 -14.94 30.68
CA VAL A 695 -17.46 -16.23 30.49
C VAL A 695 -17.13 -16.73 31.89
N GLU A 696 -17.83 -17.78 32.34
CA GLU A 696 -17.52 -18.53 33.57
C GLU A 696 -18.01 -19.98 33.37
N PRO A 697 -17.42 -20.98 34.05
CA PRO A 697 -17.19 -22.30 33.47
C PRO A 697 -18.36 -23.29 33.59
N THR A 698 -18.34 -24.30 32.72
CA THR A 698 -19.22 -25.47 32.82
C THR A 698 -18.88 -26.32 34.05
N ALA A 699 -19.72 -26.23 35.09
CA ALA A 699 -19.74 -27.19 36.18
C ALA A 699 -20.71 -28.34 35.87
N VAL A 700 -20.22 -29.58 36.02
CA VAL A 700 -21.02 -30.81 35.99
C VAL A 700 -21.63 -31.01 37.36
N ASP A 701 -22.87 -31.52 37.44
CA ASP A 701 -23.33 -32.17 38.67
C ASP A 701 -24.41 -33.23 38.42
N GLN A 702 -24.12 -34.49 38.78
CA GLN A 702 -24.97 -35.26 39.70
C GLN A 702 -24.35 -36.63 40.10
N HIS A 703 -24.30 -36.82 41.43
CA HIS A 703 -24.24 -38.08 42.20
C HIS A 703 -22.92 -38.88 42.39
N ASP A 704 -22.36 -38.73 43.61
CA ASP A 704 -21.89 -39.76 44.58
C ASP A 704 -21.16 -41.03 44.07
N GLU A 705 -19.98 -41.41 44.56
CA GLU A 705 -19.71 -41.78 45.98
C GLU A 705 -18.23 -41.58 46.44
N ARG A 706 -18.07 -41.11 47.69
CA ARG A 706 -17.01 -41.38 48.72
C ARG A 706 -15.51 -41.64 48.36
N ALA A 707 -14.67 -40.77 48.95
CA ALA A 707 -13.42 -41.02 49.72
C ALA A 707 -12.22 -41.78 49.05
N ASP A 708 -10.93 -41.54 49.36
CA ASP A 708 -10.32 -40.87 50.52
C ASP A 708 -8.88 -40.35 50.22
N SER A 709 -8.47 -39.32 50.97
CA SER A 709 -7.11 -38.89 51.40
C SER A 709 -5.76 -39.23 50.65
N VAL A 710 -5.01 -38.15 50.32
CA VAL A 710 -3.62 -37.79 50.79
C VAL A 710 -2.30 -38.38 50.17
N MET A 711 -1.32 -37.47 50.00
CA MET A 711 0.18 -37.58 49.94
C MET A 711 0.99 -37.78 48.61
N GLU A 712 1.54 -36.66 48.12
CA GLU A 712 2.97 -36.30 47.95
C GLU A 712 4.15 -37.31 47.72
N ILE A 713 5.05 -36.88 46.80
CA ILE A 713 6.54 -36.91 46.80
C ILE A 713 7.35 -38.09 46.18
N SER A 714 8.25 -37.72 45.26
CA SER A 714 9.48 -38.40 44.73
C SER A 714 9.35 -39.77 44.04
N GLY A 715 10.25 -40.19 43.12
CA GLY A 715 11.39 -39.50 42.50
C GLY A 715 12.38 -40.50 41.84
N ASN A 716 13.01 -40.06 40.74
CA ASN A 716 14.25 -40.57 40.08
C ASN A 716 14.43 -42.04 39.61
N GLU A 717 14.96 -42.13 38.38
CA GLU A 717 15.99 -43.07 37.86
C GLU A 717 15.61 -44.56 37.55
N ASP A 718 16.19 -45.27 36.56
CA ASP A 718 16.93 -44.95 35.31
C ASP A 718 17.16 -46.28 34.50
N VAL A 719 17.69 -46.22 33.26
CA VAL A 719 18.48 -47.25 32.51
C VAL A 719 17.80 -48.39 31.69
N THR A 720 18.25 -48.51 30.42
CA THR A 720 18.23 -49.64 29.43
C THR A 720 16.89 -50.09 28.81
N MET A 721 16.69 -50.17 27.48
CA MET A 721 17.47 -50.67 26.31
C MET A 721 17.56 -52.21 26.19
N VAL A 722 16.98 -52.78 25.12
CA VAL A 722 17.46 -53.91 24.25
C VAL A 722 16.48 -54.09 23.07
N SER A 723 16.98 -54.53 21.91
CA SER A 723 16.31 -54.73 20.62
C SER A 723 15.81 -56.18 20.40
N ASP A 724 15.01 -56.42 19.34
CA ASP A 724 15.32 -57.40 18.24
C ASP A 724 14.09 -57.78 17.36
N ASP A 725 14.38 -58.39 16.20
CA ASP A 725 13.54 -58.61 15.00
C ASP A 725 12.51 -59.77 15.03
N ALA A 726 11.53 -59.70 14.09
CA ALA A 726 10.97 -60.72 13.14
C ALA A 726 10.87 -62.25 13.52
N PRO A 727 10.03 -63.12 12.88
CA PRO A 727 9.56 -63.07 11.47
C PRO A 727 8.12 -63.61 11.15
N GLY A 728 7.71 -63.52 9.86
CA GLY A 728 6.36 -63.85 9.37
C GLY A 728 6.13 -65.27 8.79
N GLU A 729 5.03 -65.50 8.05
CA GLU A 729 4.91 -66.54 7.00
C GLU A 729 3.58 -66.55 6.16
N ARG A 730 3.68 -67.13 4.93
CA ARG A 730 2.64 -67.71 4.01
C ARG A 730 1.88 -66.78 3.03
N GLN A 731 1.57 -67.10 1.76
CA GLN A 731 1.83 -68.11 0.69
C GLN A 731 0.75 -67.78 -0.41
N ALA A 732 0.76 -68.13 -1.72
CA ALA A 732 1.73 -68.69 -2.67
C ALA A 732 1.16 -68.62 -4.12
N GLN A 733 2.05 -68.70 -5.15
CA GLN A 733 1.84 -69.29 -6.51
C GLN A 733 0.82 -68.66 -7.51
N SER A 734 0.98 -68.71 -8.85
CA SER A 734 1.91 -69.44 -9.77
C SER A 734 2.04 -68.80 -11.19
N ASP A 735 3.24 -68.89 -11.79
CA ASP A 735 3.58 -69.22 -13.21
C ASP A 735 3.09 -68.34 -14.41
N SER A 736 3.84 -68.09 -15.52
CA SER A 736 5.19 -68.53 -15.97
C SER A 736 5.77 -67.75 -17.21
N HIS A 737 7.12 -67.76 -17.37
CA HIS A 737 8.01 -67.59 -18.58
C HIS A 737 7.81 -66.45 -19.62
N ALA A 738 8.81 -65.61 -20.00
CA ALA A 738 10.12 -65.81 -20.69
C ALA A 738 9.99 -66.10 -22.23
N ASP A 739 10.77 -65.59 -23.21
CA ASP A 739 12.05 -64.82 -23.28
C ASP A 739 12.25 -64.16 -24.70
N SER A 740 13.17 -63.18 -24.84
CA SER A 740 14.00 -62.78 -26.02
C SER A 740 13.47 -62.34 -27.43
N GLN A 741 13.81 -61.09 -27.84
CA GLN A 741 14.60 -60.62 -29.05
C GLN A 741 14.47 -61.36 -30.42
N VAL A 742 14.37 -60.77 -31.66
CA VAL A 742 15.18 -59.75 -32.40
C VAL A 742 14.50 -59.26 -33.74
N ASP A 743 14.82 -58.03 -34.22
CA ASP A 743 14.77 -57.39 -35.59
C ASP A 743 13.50 -57.11 -36.44
N GLY A 744 13.48 -55.93 -37.13
CA GLY A 744 12.54 -55.64 -38.24
C GLY A 744 12.30 -54.17 -38.71
N ALA A 745 13.34 -53.40 -39.04
CA ALA A 745 13.33 -51.95 -39.38
C ALA A 745 12.24 -51.35 -40.33
N LYS A 746 11.77 -50.12 -40.03
CA LYS A 746 11.87 -48.92 -40.91
C LYS A 746 11.48 -47.60 -40.22
N ALA A 747 11.99 -46.48 -40.74
CA ALA A 747 11.94 -45.15 -40.13
C ALA A 747 10.75 -44.27 -40.59
N THR A 748 10.36 -43.29 -39.77
CA THR A 748 9.95 -41.93 -40.19
C THR A 748 9.96 -40.97 -38.99
N THR A 749 10.21 -39.69 -39.26
CA THR A 749 10.12 -38.57 -38.31
C THR A 749 8.67 -38.27 -37.94
N GLY A 750 8.42 -37.79 -36.71
CA GLY A 750 7.10 -37.33 -36.24
C GLY A 750 7.25 -36.13 -35.31
N ASP A 751 6.34 -35.18 -35.45
CA ASP A 751 6.54 -33.78 -35.03
C ASP A 751 6.34 -33.46 -33.54
N VAL A 752 6.83 -32.27 -33.19
CA VAL A 752 6.50 -31.53 -31.97
C VAL A 752 5.00 -31.24 -31.91
N VAL A 753 4.39 -31.45 -30.75
CA VAL A 753 3.08 -30.88 -30.41
C VAL A 753 3.29 -29.88 -29.28
N MET A 754 2.92 -28.63 -29.54
CA MET A 754 2.99 -27.53 -28.59
C MET A 754 1.89 -27.69 -27.52
N ALA A 755 2.16 -27.27 -26.29
CA ALA A 755 1.11 -27.04 -25.30
C ALA A 755 0.68 -25.56 -25.37
N ASP A 756 -0.62 -25.31 -25.26
CA ASP A 756 -1.22 -24.01 -25.55
C ASP A 756 -0.78 -22.88 -24.61
N ALA A 757 -0.74 -21.67 -25.17
CA ALA A 757 -0.51 -20.44 -24.41
C ALA A 757 -1.81 -19.98 -23.73
N SER A 758 -1.70 -19.48 -22.50
CA SER A 758 -2.77 -18.75 -21.82
C SER A 758 -2.99 -17.38 -22.48
N GLU A 759 -4.25 -17.02 -22.72
CA GLU A 759 -4.64 -15.75 -23.33
C GLU A 759 -4.35 -14.54 -22.41
N PRO A 760 -4.11 -13.33 -22.97
CA PRO A 760 -3.85 -12.14 -22.18
C PRO A 760 -5.13 -11.59 -21.52
N GLU A 761 -5.01 -11.18 -20.26
CA GLU A 761 -6.13 -10.61 -19.48
C GLU A 761 -6.65 -9.29 -20.07
N THR A 762 -7.96 -9.08 -19.90
CA THR A 762 -8.67 -7.91 -20.44
C THR A 762 -8.52 -6.68 -19.56
N VAL A 763 -8.75 -5.49 -20.13
CA VAL A 763 -8.73 -4.21 -19.39
C VAL A 763 -9.81 -4.20 -18.31
N ASP A 764 -10.92 -4.88 -18.55
CA ASP A 764 -12.08 -4.93 -17.65
C ASP A 764 -11.78 -5.80 -16.40
N GLN A 765 -10.92 -6.83 -16.52
CA GLN A 765 -10.35 -7.54 -15.36
C GLN A 765 -9.39 -6.64 -14.55
N LYS A 766 -8.65 -5.74 -15.19
CA LYS A 766 -7.81 -4.75 -14.48
C LYS A 766 -8.64 -3.67 -13.78
N VAL A 767 -9.82 -3.31 -14.34
CA VAL A 767 -10.79 -2.41 -13.69
C VAL A 767 -11.52 -3.11 -12.54
N LEU A 768 -11.88 -4.39 -12.69
CA LEU A 768 -12.43 -5.21 -11.60
C LEU A 768 -11.42 -5.36 -10.44
N ASN A 769 -10.16 -5.71 -10.71
CA ASN A 769 -9.12 -5.74 -9.67
C ASN A 769 -8.91 -4.36 -9.03
N ALA A 770 -8.96 -3.27 -9.81
CA ALA A 770 -8.87 -1.91 -9.27
C ALA A 770 -10.08 -1.49 -8.40
N LEU A 771 -11.25 -2.12 -8.60
CA LEU A 771 -12.43 -1.94 -7.75
C LEU A 771 -12.40 -2.86 -6.52
N GLU A 772 -11.82 -4.06 -6.62
CA GLU A 772 -11.61 -4.99 -5.50
C GLU A 772 -10.53 -4.51 -4.51
N HIS A 773 -9.56 -3.71 -4.96
CA HIS A 773 -8.53 -3.10 -4.11
C HIS A 773 -9.00 -1.91 -3.25
N GLN A 774 -10.30 -1.58 -3.19
CA GLN A 774 -10.81 -0.65 -2.17
C GLN A 774 -10.83 -1.30 -0.78
N SER A 775 -9.79 -0.98 -0.01
CA SER A 775 -9.54 -1.36 1.39
C SER A 775 -10.79 -1.37 2.28
N ARG A 776 -11.03 -2.48 3.00
CA ARG A 776 -12.05 -2.57 4.07
C ARG A 776 -11.49 -3.28 5.30
N SER A 777 -11.49 -2.60 6.45
CA SER A 777 -11.24 -3.18 7.77
C SER A 777 -11.70 -2.24 8.90
N SER A 778 -12.17 -2.82 10.01
CA SER A 778 -12.43 -2.19 11.32
C SER A 778 -13.60 -1.20 11.45
N GLY A 779 -14.60 -1.59 12.25
CA GLY A 779 -15.83 -0.83 12.50
C GLY A 779 -15.72 0.30 13.53
N THR A 780 -14.74 1.19 13.39
CA THR A 780 -14.65 2.45 14.17
C THR A 780 -14.45 3.70 13.32
N ASP A 781 -14.09 3.54 12.05
CA ASP A 781 -13.98 4.65 11.09
C ASP A 781 -15.33 4.91 10.41
N GLN A 782 -15.55 6.14 9.92
CA GLN A 782 -16.76 6.47 9.17
C GLN A 782 -16.75 5.73 7.82
N GLN A 783 -17.60 4.72 7.68
CA GLN A 783 -17.78 4.00 6.41
C GLN A 783 -18.52 4.87 5.40
N ASP A 784 -18.17 4.77 4.11
CA ASP A 784 -18.85 5.56 3.10
C ASP A 784 -20.27 5.07 2.83
N VAL A 785 -21.18 5.99 2.49
CA VAL A 785 -22.60 5.71 2.27
C VAL A 785 -22.82 4.75 1.10
N GLU A 786 -21.95 4.81 0.07
CA GLU A 786 -21.97 3.85 -1.04
C GLU A 786 -21.71 2.44 -0.50
N GLU A 787 -20.62 2.27 0.25
CA GLU A 787 -20.13 0.99 0.79
C GLU A 787 -21.16 0.33 1.71
N VAL A 788 -21.70 1.13 2.63
CA VAL A 788 -22.69 0.69 3.62
C VAL A 788 -24.00 0.30 2.95
N MET A 789 -24.46 1.08 1.97
CA MET A 789 -25.65 0.73 1.19
C MET A 789 -25.42 -0.58 0.40
N GLY A 790 -24.23 -0.79 -0.15
CA GLY A 790 -23.85 -2.05 -0.80
C GLY A 790 -23.89 -3.24 0.16
N SER A 791 -23.31 -3.08 1.36
CA SER A 791 -23.33 -4.10 2.41
C SER A 791 -24.75 -4.45 2.87
N ILE A 792 -25.61 -3.45 3.06
CA ILE A 792 -27.03 -3.66 3.43
C ILE A 792 -27.79 -4.39 2.32
N ILE A 793 -27.62 -3.99 1.06
CA ILE A 793 -28.31 -4.61 -0.09
C ILE A 793 -27.83 -6.05 -0.29
N ASN A 794 -26.53 -6.32 -0.21
CA ASN A 794 -25.97 -7.68 -0.35
C ASN A 794 -26.46 -8.60 0.78
N ARG A 795 -26.52 -8.12 2.04
CA ARG A 795 -27.09 -8.88 3.16
C ARG A 795 -28.57 -9.17 2.96
N LEU A 796 -29.35 -8.19 2.49
CA LEU A 796 -30.76 -8.40 2.17
C LEU A 796 -30.95 -9.42 1.02
N GLN A 797 -30.12 -9.38 -0.02
CA GLN A 797 -30.12 -10.35 -1.12
C GLN A 797 -29.76 -11.77 -0.65
N ALA A 798 -28.75 -11.92 0.21
CA ALA A 798 -28.38 -13.21 0.79
C ALA A 798 -29.48 -13.82 1.67
N ALA A 799 -30.25 -12.98 2.36
CA ALA A 799 -31.31 -13.40 3.27
C ALA A 799 -32.60 -13.89 2.60
N ILE A 800 -32.85 -13.56 1.32
CA ILE A 800 -34.12 -13.82 0.60
C ILE A 800 -34.00 -14.84 -0.54
N ARG A 801 -35.13 -15.46 -0.90
CA ARG A 801 -35.23 -16.39 -2.04
C ARG A 801 -35.21 -15.65 -3.39
N PRO A 802 -34.56 -16.20 -4.43
CA PRO A 802 -34.66 -15.69 -5.80
C PRO A 802 -36.11 -15.75 -6.30
N SER A 803 -36.55 -14.71 -7.00
CA SER A 803 -37.91 -14.61 -7.59
C SER A 803 -37.95 -15.18 -9.01
N SER A 804 -36.88 -15.04 -9.79
CA SER A 804 -36.68 -15.73 -11.07
C SER A 804 -35.18 -15.92 -11.39
N ILE A 805 -34.88 -16.64 -12.48
CA ILE A 805 -33.51 -16.80 -13.00
C ILE A 805 -33.57 -16.48 -14.50
N ASP A 806 -32.72 -15.56 -14.97
CA ASP A 806 -32.61 -15.29 -16.41
C ASP A 806 -31.91 -16.46 -17.11
N ALA A 807 -32.62 -17.10 -18.03
CA ALA A 807 -32.13 -18.25 -18.79
C ALA A 807 -30.97 -17.92 -19.76
N LYS A 808 -30.70 -16.64 -20.05
CA LYS A 808 -29.58 -16.23 -20.93
C LYS A 808 -28.32 -15.86 -20.15
N THR A 809 -28.44 -15.06 -19.10
CA THR A 809 -27.28 -14.64 -18.30
C THR A 809 -26.99 -15.58 -17.13
N GLY A 810 -27.96 -16.36 -16.65
CA GLY A 810 -27.84 -17.19 -15.44
C GLY A 810 -27.91 -16.39 -14.14
N ILE A 811 -28.30 -15.11 -14.19
CA ILE A 811 -28.43 -14.23 -13.02
C ILE A 811 -29.74 -14.54 -12.28
N GLN A 812 -29.67 -14.56 -10.96
CA GLN A 812 -30.82 -14.69 -10.07
C GLN A 812 -31.41 -13.30 -9.83
N LEU A 813 -32.73 -13.15 -9.99
CA LEU A 813 -33.42 -11.88 -9.87
C LEU A 813 -34.36 -11.90 -8.67
N GLU A 814 -34.24 -10.90 -7.79
CA GLU A 814 -35.16 -10.61 -6.70
C GLU A 814 -35.79 -9.23 -6.87
N LYS A 815 -36.89 -9.01 -6.14
CA LYS A 815 -37.54 -7.71 -5.96
C LYS A 815 -36.56 -6.57 -5.60
N ILE A 816 -35.44 -6.85 -4.93
CA ILE A 816 -34.39 -5.86 -4.63
C ILE A 816 -33.53 -5.54 -5.86
N MET A 817 -33.06 -6.56 -6.60
CA MET A 817 -32.32 -6.32 -7.86
C MET A 817 -33.17 -5.56 -8.87
N GLU A 818 -34.44 -5.96 -9.03
CA GLU A 818 -35.43 -5.30 -9.89
C GLU A 818 -35.73 -3.84 -9.47
N THR A 819 -35.45 -3.44 -8.23
CA THR A 819 -35.75 -2.09 -7.72
C THR A 819 -34.60 -1.10 -7.97
N PHE A 820 -33.34 -1.55 -7.91
CA PHE A 820 -32.17 -0.65 -7.84
C PHE A 820 -31.10 -0.86 -8.93
N PHE A 821 -30.99 -2.06 -9.53
CA PHE A 821 -29.86 -2.35 -10.42
C PHE A 821 -30.12 -1.82 -11.83
N VAL A 822 -29.15 -1.07 -12.36
CA VAL A 822 -29.11 -0.60 -13.75
C VAL A 822 -28.28 -1.57 -14.59
N THR A 823 -28.72 -1.86 -15.82
CA THR A 823 -27.92 -2.62 -16.78
C THR A 823 -27.27 -1.65 -17.74
N THR A 824 -25.95 -1.62 -17.74
CA THR A 824 -25.12 -0.80 -18.63
C THR A 824 -24.44 -1.68 -19.68
N VAL A 825 -24.03 -1.08 -20.79
CA VAL A 825 -23.30 -1.76 -21.87
C VAL A 825 -22.10 -0.91 -22.25
N ASN A 826 -20.91 -1.48 -22.12
CA ASN A 826 -19.65 -0.84 -22.48
C ASN A 826 -19.29 -1.27 -23.91
N TYR A 827 -19.22 -0.31 -24.82
CA TYR A 827 -18.88 -0.52 -26.22
C TYR A 827 -17.43 -0.11 -26.47
N THR A 828 -16.60 -1.07 -26.85
CA THR A 828 -15.17 -0.87 -27.10
C THR A 828 -14.83 -1.20 -28.55
N LYS A 829 -14.05 -0.33 -29.20
CA LYS A 829 -13.65 -0.50 -30.60
C LYS A 829 -12.21 -0.03 -30.82
N LYS A 830 -11.38 -0.87 -31.44
CA LYS A 830 -10.04 -0.51 -31.95
C LYS A 830 -10.19 0.21 -33.29
N PHE A 831 -9.30 1.15 -33.62
CA PHE A 831 -9.38 1.88 -34.89
C PHE A 831 -9.35 0.97 -36.13
N ASP A 832 -8.63 -0.16 -36.06
CA ASP A 832 -8.50 -1.12 -37.17
C ASP A 832 -9.75 -2.02 -37.37
N ASP A 833 -10.66 -2.05 -36.38
CA ASP A 833 -11.79 -2.98 -36.34
C ASP A 833 -13.09 -2.34 -36.85
N LYS A 834 -13.94 -3.14 -37.51
CA LYS A 834 -15.21 -2.65 -38.11
C LYS A 834 -16.43 -2.80 -37.20
N SER A 835 -16.32 -3.57 -36.12
CA SER A 835 -17.39 -3.85 -35.16
C SER A 835 -17.02 -3.43 -33.75
N TYR A 836 -18.00 -2.95 -32.98
CA TYR A 836 -17.84 -2.76 -31.54
C TYR A 836 -17.91 -4.11 -30.82
N GLN A 837 -16.95 -4.37 -29.93
CA GLN A 837 -17.10 -5.35 -28.86
C GLN A 837 -17.99 -4.74 -27.78
N HIS A 838 -18.82 -5.55 -27.12
CA HIS A 838 -19.73 -5.07 -26.08
C HIS A 838 -19.72 -5.99 -24.86
N GLU A 839 -19.58 -5.38 -23.68
CA GLU A 839 -19.72 -6.05 -22.38
C GLU A 839 -20.97 -5.51 -21.66
N ILE A 840 -21.62 -6.32 -20.84
CA ILE A 840 -22.83 -5.96 -20.09
C ILE A 840 -22.53 -5.96 -18.60
N SER A 841 -22.58 -4.79 -17.97
CA SER A 841 -22.41 -4.58 -16.52
C SER A 841 -23.75 -4.40 -15.80
N PHE A 842 -23.75 -4.70 -14.50
CA PHE A 842 -24.90 -4.61 -13.60
C PHE A 842 -24.54 -3.75 -12.39
N ASP A 843 -24.79 -2.46 -12.50
CA ASP A 843 -24.38 -1.48 -11.51
C ASP A 843 -25.52 -1.16 -10.55
N ARG A 844 -25.20 -0.76 -9.32
CA ARG A 844 -26.19 -0.25 -8.36
C ARG A 844 -26.46 1.25 -8.53
N SER A 845 -25.47 2.00 -9.01
CA SER A 845 -25.56 3.44 -9.23
C SER A 845 -24.76 3.87 -10.44
N ILE A 846 -25.23 4.89 -11.15
CA ILE A 846 -24.46 5.53 -12.22
C ILE A 846 -23.56 6.63 -11.66
N THR A 847 -22.33 6.73 -12.14
CA THR A 847 -21.35 7.72 -11.66
C THR A 847 -21.41 9.00 -12.48
N ALA A 848 -21.38 10.15 -11.79
CA ALA A 848 -21.31 11.48 -12.36
C ALA A 848 -20.03 12.19 -11.89
N PHE A 849 -19.25 12.74 -12.83
CA PHE A 849 -17.96 13.38 -12.55
C PHE A 849 -18.08 14.92 -12.62
N PRO A 850 -17.92 15.65 -11.50
CA PRO A 850 -17.97 17.12 -11.49
C PRO A 850 -16.84 17.73 -12.34
N ALA A 851 -17.05 18.94 -12.86
CA ALA A 851 -16.05 19.63 -13.66
C ALA A 851 -14.76 19.93 -12.86
N PRO A 852 -13.57 19.99 -13.51
CA PRO A 852 -12.33 20.42 -12.85
C PRO A 852 -12.45 21.84 -12.28
N ASP A 853 -13.07 22.75 -13.04
CA ASP A 853 -13.31 24.15 -12.69
C ASP A 853 -14.74 24.58 -13.02
N GLY A 854 -15.29 25.46 -12.18
CA GLY A 854 -16.63 26.05 -12.36
C GLY A 854 -17.81 25.13 -12.03
N PRO A 855 -19.05 25.68 -11.99
CA PRO A 855 -20.26 24.89 -11.85
C PRO A 855 -20.58 24.14 -13.15
N CYS A 856 -21.02 22.89 -13.05
CA CYS A 856 -21.51 22.12 -14.21
C CYS A 856 -22.92 21.57 -13.97
N SER A 857 -23.64 21.23 -15.04
CA SER A 857 -24.91 20.51 -14.89
C SER A 857 -24.69 19.03 -14.55
N LEU A 858 -25.70 18.39 -13.97
CA LEU A 858 -25.68 16.93 -13.80
C LEU A 858 -25.56 16.20 -15.15
N TYR A 859 -26.07 16.77 -16.24
CA TYR A 859 -25.94 16.22 -17.59
C TYR A 859 -24.50 16.22 -18.09
N ASP A 860 -23.74 17.28 -17.86
CA ASP A 860 -22.30 17.35 -18.23
C ASP A 860 -21.50 16.35 -17.38
N ALA A 861 -21.86 16.21 -16.10
CA ALA A 861 -21.20 15.29 -15.18
C ALA A 861 -21.46 13.82 -15.52
N LEU A 862 -22.67 13.48 -16.00
CA LEU A 862 -23.01 12.15 -16.54
C LEU A 862 -22.40 11.94 -17.94
N GLY A 863 -22.33 12.98 -18.77
CA GLY A 863 -21.72 12.95 -20.10
C GLY A 863 -20.29 12.41 -20.07
N ARG A 864 -19.46 12.90 -19.13
CA ARG A 864 -18.08 12.39 -18.91
C ARG A 864 -17.96 10.87 -18.71
N ASN A 865 -19.03 10.20 -18.29
CA ASN A 865 -19.10 8.74 -18.13
C ASN A 865 -19.70 8.02 -19.36
N PHE A 866 -20.71 8.60 -20.01
CA PHE A 866 -21.45 7.96 -21.12
C PHE A 866 -21.02 8.39 -22.53
N ASP A 867 -20.24 9.47 -22.66
CA ASP A 867 -19.77 9.98 -23.94
C ASP A 867 -18.52 9.24 -24.45
N GLN A 868 -18.25 9.38 -25.75
CA GLN A 868 -17.16 8.66 -26.39
C GLN A 868 -15.80 9.19 -25.92
N GLN A 869 -15.01 8.34 -25.30
CA GLN A 869 -13.62 8.61 -24.94
C GLN A 869 -12.69 7.96 -25.96
N ILE A 870 -11.74 8.74 -26.48
CA ILE A 870 -10.68 8.28 -27.38
C ILE A 870 -9.39 8.18 -26.57
N LEU A 871 -8.80 6.98 -26.53
CA LEU A 871 -7.52 6.70 -25.89
C LEU A 871 -6.44 6.68 -26.97
N GLU A 872 -5.74 7.80 -27.13
CA GLU A 872 -4.75 8.01 -28.19
C GLU A 872 -3.57 7.02 -28.10
N GLU A 873 -3.03 6.81 -26.90
CA GLU A 873 -1.90 5.90 -26.64
C GLU A 873 -2.19 4.45 -27.04
N SER A 874 -3.44 4.00 -26.91
CA SER A 874 -3.84 2.60 -27.08
C SER A 874 -4.72 2.34 -28.31
N LYS A 875 -4.96 3.37 -29.16
CA LYS A 875 -5.78 3.29 -30.37
C LYS A 875 -7.16 2.63 -30.14
N LEU A 876 -7.83 3.04 -29.06
CA LEU A 876 -9.13 2.50 -28.64
C LEU A 876 -10.14 3.64 -28.44
N SER A 877 -11.36 3.47 -28.94
CA SER A 877 -12.50 4.31 -28.60
C SER A 877 -13.50 3.51 -27.76
N ARG A 878 -13.97 4.09 -26.65
CA ARG A 878 -14.96 3.47 -25.75
C ARG A 878 -16.11 4.42 -25.46
N TYR A 879 -17.31 3.88 -25.25
CA TYR A 879 -18.45 4.61 -24.69
C TYR A 879 -19.37 3.65 -23.92
N THR A 880 -20.14 4.17 -22.97
CA THR A 880 -21.12 3.39 -22.20
C THR A 880 -22.55 3.79 -22.58
N ALA A 881 -23.49 2.85 -22.56
CA ALA A 881 -24.91 3.11 -22.76
C ALA A 881 -25.78 2.35 -21.76
N ILE A 882 -26.97 2.87 -21.46
CA ILE A 882 -27.91 2.25 -20.51
C ILE A 882 -28.89 1.35 -21.26
N LYS A 883 -28.91 0.06 -20.94
CA LYS A 883 -29.79 -0.93 -21.57
C LYS A 883 -31.12 -1.10 -20.84
N THR A 884 -31.08 -1.12 -19.49
CA THR A 884 -32.25 -1.29 -18.64
C THR A 884 -32.16 -0.37 -17.44
N LEU A 885 -33.22 0.41 -17.17
CA LEU A 885 -33.29 1.34 -16.04
C LEU A 885 -34.11 0.78 -14.86
N PRO A 886 -33.62 0.88 -13.62
CA PRO A 886 -34.34 0.49 -12.41
C PRO A 886 -35.47 1.49 -12.09
N PRO A 887 -36.54 1.10 -11.37
CA PRO A 887 -37.56 2.03 -10.86
C PRO A 887 -36.98 3.10 -9.91
N VAL A 888 -35.97 2.74 -9.12
CA VAL A 888 -35.21 3.67 -8.26
C VAL A 888 -33.77 3.72 -8.77
N LEU A 889 -33.37 4.85 -9.34
CA LEU A 889 -32.04 5.08 -9.88
C LEU A 889 -31.18 5.84 -8.87
N HIS A 890 -30.01 5.30 -8.57
CA HIS A 890 -28.99 5.98 -7.78
C HIS A 890 -27.94 6.65 -8.68
N VAL A 891 -27.57 7.89 -8.35
CA VAL A 891 -26.50 8.64 -9.01
C VAL A 891 -25.46 9.06 -7.97
N LEU A 892 -24.23 8.58 -8.13
CA LEU A 892 -23.09 8.90 -7.27
C LEU A 892 -22.30 10.07 -7.88
N ILE A 893 -22.10 11.16 -7.13
CA ILE A 893 -21.24 12.28 -7.56
C ILE A 893 -19.82 12.02 -7.06
N GLN A 894 -18.94 11.54 -7.94
CA GLN A 894 -17.58 11.15 -7.55
C GLN A 894 -16.68 12.38 -7.41
N ARG A 895 -16.53 12.84 -6.17
CA ARG A 895 -15.76 14.07 -5.84
C ARG A 895 -14.28 13.81 -5.55
N THR A 896 -13.83 12.57 -5.45
CA THR A 896 -12.43 12.23 -5.14
C THR A 896 -11.55 12.34 -6.39
N GLN A 897 -10.51 13.18 -6.35
CA GLN A 897 -9.51 13.27 -7.40
C GLN A 897 -8.29 12.38 -7.09
N SER A 898 -7.53 11.99 -8.12
CA SER A 898 -6.27 11.22 -8.00
C SER A 898 -5.19 11.91 -7.15
N THR A 899 -5.32 13.21 -6.91
CA THR A 899 -4.47 14.03 -6.03
C THR A 899 -4.83 13.92 -4.54
N GLY A 900 -5.81 13.10 -4.17
CA GLY A 900 -6.32 12.98 -2.80
C GLY A 900 -7.18 14.17 -2.33
N ARG A 901 -7.56 15.08 -3.23
CA ARG A 901 -8.35 16.28 -2.91
C ARG A 901 -9.82 16.08 -3.29
N LYS A 902 -10.73 16.62 -2.46
CA LYS A 902 -12.18 16.63 -2.70
C LYS A 902 -12.55 17.77 -3.65
N ASN A 903 -13.16 17.45 -4.79
CA ASN A 903 -13.73 18.41 -5.72
C ASN A 903 -15.01 19.02 -5.13
N GLY A 904 -14.90 20.26 -4.65
CA GLY A 904 -15.97 21.04 -4.06
C GLY A 904 -16.85 21.79 -5.08
N ASN A 905 -16.65 21.62 -6.39
CA ASN A 905 -17.37 22.38 -7.40
C ASN A 905 -18.89 22.06 -7.36
N PRO A 906 -19.76 23.08 -7.50
CA PRO A 906 -21.21 22.87 -7.50
C PRO A 906 -21.66 22.07 -8.74
N VAL A 907 -22.64 21.19 -8.54
CA VAL A 907 -23.30 20.44 -9.63
C VAL A 907 -24.76 20.84 -9.63
N VAL A 908 -25.28 21.34 -10.75
CA VAL A 908 -26.68 21.76 -10.87
C VAL A 908 -27.55 20.52 -11.03
N ILE A 909 -28.39 20.25 -10.03
CA ILE A 909 -29.22 19.04 -9.92
C ILE A 909 -30.65 19.36 -10.40
N PRO A 910 -31.13 18.75 -11.49
CA PRO A 910 -32.49 18.96 -11.98
C PRO A 910 -33.51 18.19 -11.14
N GLU A 911 -34.69 18.79 -10.92
CA GLU A 911 -35.82 18.14 -10.23
C GLU A 911 -36.34 16.90 -10.97
N THR A 912 -36.33 16.97 -12.31
CA THR A 912 -36.69 15.89 -13.22
C THR A 912 -35.50 15.61 -14.14
N LEU A 913 -34.97 14.39 -14.10
CA LEU A 913 -33.86 13.90 -14.93
C LEU A 913 -34.42 13.07 -16.08
N TYR A 914 -34.05 13.43 -17.30
CA TYR A 914 -34.39 12.70 -18.54
C TYR A 914 -33.21 11.88 -19.04
N LEU A 915 -33.36 10.56 -19.14
CA LEU A 915 -32.25 9.62 -19.41
C LEU A 915 -32.18 9.14 -20.86
N ASP A 916 -33.11 9.58 -21.70
CA ASP A 916 -33.26 9.20 -23.11
C ASP A 916 -31.95 9.24 -23.92
N ARG A 917 -31.13 10.27 -23.67
CA ARG A 917 -29.85 10.51 -24.36
C ARG A 917 -28.76 9.47 -24.04
N TYR A 918 -28.86 8.77 -22.92
CA TYR A 918 -27.87 7.78 -22.47
C TYR A 918 -28.27 6.33 -22.78
N MET A 919 -29.51 6.11 -23.24
CA MET A 919 -30.02 4.78 -23.56
C MET A 919 -29.26 4.12 -24.71
N ASP A 920 -29.19 2.79 -24.67
CA ASP A 920 -28.64 1.96 -25.72
C ASP A 920 -29.54 2.00 -26.98
N ALA A 921 -28.89 2.04 -28.14
CA ALA A 921 -29.53 2.15 -29.44
C ALA A 921 -28.72 1.37 -30.48
N PRO A 922 -29.36 0.54 -31.33
CA PRO A 922 -28.66 -0.20 -32.40
C PRO A 922 -27.80 0.73 -33.27
N HIS A 923 -26.57 0.31 -33.61
CA HIS A 923 -25.61 1.17 -34.30
C HIS A 923 -26.05 1.59 -35.73
N ASP A 924 -27.02 0.91 -36.32
CA ASP A 924 -27.66 1.25 -37.61
C ASP A 924 -28.84 2.23 -37.46
N SER A 925 -29.32 2.45 -36.23
CA SER A 925 -30.47 3.29 -35.94
C SER A 925 -30.23 4.78 -36.23
N PRO A 926 -31.29 5.56 -36.54
CA PRO A 926 -31.19 7.02 -36.61
C PRO A 926 -30.85 7.66 -35.25
N THR A 927 -31.17 7.00 -34.13
CA THR A 927 -30.87 7.48 -32.78
C THR A 927 -29.37 7.43 -32.50
N PHE A 928 -28.70 6.32 -32.84
CA PHE A 928 -27.25 6.21 -32.70
C PHE A 928 -26.50 7.21 -33.58
N ARG A 929 -26.95 7.42 -34.82
CA ARG A 929 -26.37 8.44 -35.70
C ARG A 929 -26.47 9.86 -35.13
N ARG A 930 -27.60 10.22 -34.51
CA ARG A 930 -27.73 11.49 -33.79
C ARG A 930 -26.75 11.59 -32.62
N ARG A 931 -26.61 10.55 -31.81
CA ARG A 931 -25.63 10.54 -30.70
C ARG A 931 -24.19 10.77 -31.19
N VAL A 932 -23.81 10.21 -32.34
CA VAL A 932 -22.49 10.47 -32.97
C VAL A 932 -22.36 11.90 -33.51
N GLU A 933 -23.42 12.49 -34.07
CA GLU A 933 -23.45 13.92 -34.43
C GLU A 933 -23.33 14.83 -33.18
N ASP A 934 -24.03 14.48 -32.10
CA ASP A 934 -24.04 15.28 -30.87
C ASP A 934 -22.68 15.23 -30.16
N TRP A 935 -21.96 14.10 -30.22
CA TRP A 935 -20.56 14.00 -29.80
C TRP A 935 -19.62 14.87 -30.64
N SER A 936 -19.73 14.87 -31.97
CA SER A 936 -18.84 15.69 -32.81
C SER A 936 -19.13 17.19 -32.71
N ILE A 937 -20.40 17.57 -32.46
CA ILE A 937 -20.77 18.94 -32.10
C ILE A 937 -20.15 19.33 -30.74
N THR A 938 -20.20 18.43 -29.75
CA THR A 938 -19.63 18.67 -28.41
C THR A 938 -18.11 18.83 -28.44
N ASP A 939 -17.41 17.99 -29.20
CA ASP A 939 -15.97 18.07 -29.42
C ASP A 939 -15.57 19.38 -30.11
N ARG A 940 -16.30 19.78 -31.17
CA ARG A 940 -16.09 21.07 -31.84
C ARG A 940 -16.36 22.28 -30.94
N ILE A 941 -17.34 22.20 -30.03
CA ILE A 941 -17.60 23.24 -29.01
C ILE A 941 -16.43 23.35 -28.04
N ALA A 942 -15.82 22.23 -27.63
CA ALA A 942 -14.66 22.22 -26.74
C ALA A 942 -13.40 22.80 -27.42
N ASP A 943 -13.15 22.40 -28.68
CA ASP A 943 -12.08 22.94 -29.53
C ASP A 943 -12.20 24.47 -29.70
N LEU A 944 -13.37 24.97 -30.09
CA LEU A 944 -13.63 26.40 -30.25
C LEU A 944 -13.43 27.18 -28.93
N LYS A 945 -13.89 26.66 -27.79
CA LYS A 945 -13.68 27.28 -26.48
C LYS A 945 -12.19 27.36 -26.11
N SER A 946 -11.45 26.28 -26.30
CA SER A 946 -10.00 26.23 -26.08
C SER A 946 -9.26 27.24 -26.98
N GLN A 947 -9.63 27.34 -28.25
CA GLN A 947 -9.01 28.29 -29.17
C GLN A 947 -9.29 29.75 -28.77
N ILE A 948 -10.51 30.08 -28.34
CA ILE A 948 -10.86 31.42 -27.83
C ILE A 948 -10.05 31.75 -26.56
N GLU A 949 -9.99 30.83 -25.60
CA GLU A 949 -9.26 31.04 -24.33
C GLU A 949 -7.75 31.24 -24.55
N ASN A 950 -7.13 30.44 -25.42
CA ASN A 950 -5.71 30.60 -25.80
C ASN A 950 -5.42 31.95 -26.46
N VAL A 951 -6.37 32.47 -27.24
CA VAL A 951 -6.30 33.76 -27.94
C VAL A 951 -6.51 34.96 -26.99
N ASP A 952 -7.26 34.78 -25.91
CA ASP A 952 -7.43 35.78 -24.84
C ASP A 952 -6.29 35.78 -23.82
N ALA A 953 -5.71 34.61 -23.54
CA ALA A 953 -4.59 34.45 -22.60
C ALA A 953 -3.27 35.10 -23.08
N ASN A 954 -3.14 35.42 -24.37
CA ASN A 954 -1.87 35.86 -24.97
C ASN A 954 -1.92 37.26 -25.65
N PRO A 955 -2.22 38.35 -24.91
CA PRO A 955 -2.31 39.71 -25.46
C PRO A 955 -0.97 40.27 -25.97
N THR A 956 0.14 39.59 -25.67
CA THR A 956 1.52 39.95 -26.04
C THR A 956 1.69 40.12 -27.55
N TYR A 957 1.10 39.22 -28.35
CA TYR A 957 1.17 39.26 -29.81
C TYR A 957 0.47 40.51 -30.38
N MET A 958 -0.71 40.85 -29.86
CA MET A 958 -1.44 42.05 -30.27
C MET A 958 -0.73 43.34 -29.84
N ASN A 959 -0.07 43.35 -28.68
CA ASN A 959 0.77 44.48 -28.26
C ASN A 959 2.01 44.67 -29.15
N PHE A 960 2.64 43.58 -29.60
CA PHE A 960 3.75 43.62 -30.55
C PHE A 960 3.31 44.16 -31.92
N LEU A 961 2.17 43.70 -32.45
CA LEU A 961 1.59 44.22 -33.69
C LEU A 961 1.21 45.71 -33.57
N ASN A 962 0.60 46.13 -32.44
CA ASN A 962 0.32 47.54 -32.17
C ASN A 962 1.60 48.40 -32.11
N GLY A 963 2.72 47.86 -31.60
CA GLY A 963 4.02 48.54 -31.59
C GLY A 963 4.58 48.77 -32.99
N ILE A 964 4.40 47.81 -33.91
CA ILE A 964 4.81 47.90 -35.31
C ILE A 964 3.93 48.90 -36.09
N VAL A 965 2.61 48.87 -35.88
CA VAL A 965 1.66 49.78 -36.55
C VAL A 965 1.84 51.24 -36.12
N ASN A 966 2.23 51.49 -34.86
CA ASN A 966 2.38 52.84 -34.31
C ASN A 966 3.72 53.54 -34.63
N GLY A 967 4.62 52.91 -35.39
CA GLY A 967 5.70 53.56 -36.15
C GLY A 967 6.53 54.63 -35.41
N THR A 968 7.31 54.25 -34.39
CA THR A 968 8.26 55.17 -33.74
C THR A 968 9.67 55.05 -34.32
N GLU A 969 10.06 56.01 -35.18
CA GLU A 969 11.43 56.16 -35.68
C GLU A 969 12.42 56.41 -34.52
N SER A 970 13.52 55.66 -34.46
CA SER A 970 14.68 56.01 -33.64
C SER A 970 15.79 56.60 -34.50
N THR A 971 16.02 57.91 -34.34
CA THR A 971 17.10 58.64 -35.02
C THR A 971 18.41 58.66 -34.21
N ARG A 972 19.52 58.84 -34.92
CA ARG A 972 20.92 58.73 -34.44
C ARG A 972 21.31 59.70 -33.31
N GLY A 973 22.22 59.27 -32.43
CA GLY A 973 23.06 60.14 -31.60
C GLY A 973 24.27 59.42 -30.99
N ASN A 974 25.50 59.88 -31.29
CA ASN A 974 26.77 59.37 -30.75
C ASN A 974 27.33 60.30 -29.64
N ALA A 975 27.89 59.71 -28.56
CA ALA A 975 29.03 60.17 -27.74
C ALA A 975 29.23 59.11 -26.62
N ASP A 976 30.29 58.31 -26.52
CA ASP A 976 31.75 58.54 -26.52
C ASP A 976 32.33 59.09 -25.19
N ALA A 977 32.93 58.19 -24.41
CA ALA A 977 34.09 58.36 -23.51
C ALA A 977 34.31 57.03 -22.75
N GLY A 978 35.49 56.42 -22.82
CA GLY A 978 35.78 55.15 -22.14
C GLY A 978 37.15 55.12 -21.46
N GLU A 979 37.42 54.07 -20.70
CA GLU A 979 38.74 53.44 -20.54
C GLU A 979 38.61 52.04 -19.90
N GLU A 980 39.44 51.11 -20.35
CA GLU A 980 39.52 49.69 -19.94
C GLU A 980 40.61 49.49 -18.83
N PRO A 981 40.90 48.29 -18.23
CA PRO A 981 40.79 46.95 -18.83
C PRO A 981 40.44 45.69 -17.95
N VAL A 982 40.09 44.61 -18.67
CA VAL A 982 40.51 43.18 -18.47
C VAL A 982 39.77 42.19 -17.51
N THR A 983 38.92 41.37 -18.19
CA THR A 983 38.68 39.90 -18.11
C THR A 983 37.98 39.20 -16.93
N GLY A 984 36.93 38.42 -17.28
CA GLY A 984 36.22 37.51 -16.36
C GLY A 984 35.11 36.63 -16.98
N THR A 985 35.31 36.09 -18.19
CA THR A 985 34.63 34.90 -18.78
C THR A 985 33.08 34.91 -18.97
N GLU A 986 32.64 34.98 -20.22
CA GLU A 986 31.28 34.59 -20.66
C GLU A 986 31.17 33.08 -20.91
N PRO A 987 29.96 32.48 -20.85
CA PRO A 987 29.65 31.20 -21.49
C PRO A 987 28.97 31.40 -22.85
N GLU A 988 29.61 30.95 -23.94
CA GLU A 988 28.97 30.85 -25.26
C GLU A 988 27.89 29.75 -25.28
N VAL A 989 26.74 30.05 -25.85
CA VAL A 989 25.73 29.03 -26.22
C VAL A 989 26.07 28.50 -27.61
N VAL A 990 26.73 27.34 -27.65
CA VAL A 990 27.00 26.60 -28.89
C VAL A 990 25.73 25.89 -29.35
N LYS A 991 25.38 26.06 -30.62
CA LYS A 991 24.31 25.32 -31.28
C LYS A 991 24.73 23.86 -31.51
N THR A 992 23.83 22.93 -31.25
CA THR A 992 23.81 21.61 -31.90
C THR A 992 22.47 21.42 -32.58
N GLU A 993 22.53 21.09 -33.85
CA GLU A 993 21.38 20.79 -34.71
C GLU A 993 20.95 19.34 -34.48
N GLU A 994 19.64 19.06 -34.38
CA GLU A 994 19.11 17.71 -34.53
C GLU A 994 18.40 17.59 -35.89
N THR A 995 18.98 16.75 -36.73
CA THR A 995 18.52 16.36 -38.06
C THR A 995 17.30 15.46 -38.00
N TRP A 996 16.24 15.82 -38.72
CA TRP A 996 15.10 14.96 -38.99
C TRP A 996 15.31 14.20 -40.31
N ASP A 997 16.00 13.05 -40.24
CA ASP A 997 16.06 12.10 -41.35
C ASP A 997 14.84 11.17 -41.30
N PHE A 998 13.90 11.35 -42.23
CA PHE A 998 12.75 10.48 -42.45
C PHE A 998 12.99 9.66 -43.73
N ASP A 999 13.22 8.35 -43.59
CA ASP A 999 13.47 7.46 -44.74
C ASP A 999 12.77 6.10 -44.59
N GLY A 1000 11.65 5.95 -45.29
CA GLY A 1000 11.00 4.66 -45.63
C GLY A 1000 9.93 4.10 -44.66
N PRO A 1001 9.00 3.29 -45.17
CA PRO A 1001 8.22 3.46 -46.40
C PRO A 1001 6.72 3.67 -46.10
N VAL A 1002 5.99 4.26 -47.05
CA VAL A 1002 4.52 4.32 -47.01
C VAL A 1002 3.95 3.00 -47.51
N GLU A 1003 3.08 2.35 -46.72
CA GLU A 1003 2.10 1.40 -47.23
C GLU A 1003 0.69 1.97 -46.95
N ASP A 1004 -0.09 2.13 -48.02
CA ASP A 1004 -1.43 2.71 -48.00
C ASP A 1004 -2.46 1.70 -47.46
N ASP A 1005 -3.22 2.09 -46.44
CA ASP A 1005 -4.62 1.65 -46.32
C ASP A 1005 -5.44 2.64 -45.46
N PHE A 1006 -6.18 3.55 -46.11
CA PHE A 1006 -7.66 3.60 -46.08
C PHE A 1006 -8.21 4.97 -46.56
N LEU A 1007 -8.51 5.09 -47.85
CA LEU A 1007 -9.41 6.12 -48.37
C LEU A 1007 -10.84 5.58 -48.46
N LEU A 1008 -11.83 6.33 -47.95
CA LEU A 1008 -13.22 6.18 -48.38
C LEU A 1008 -13.91 7.52 -48.73
N VAL A 1009 -13.82 7.84 -50.02
CA VAL A 1009 -14.91 8.32 -50.90
C VAL A 1009 -15.58 9.68 -50.58
N SER A 1010 -15.36 10.60 -51.52
CA SER A 1010 -16.41 11.51 -52.02
C SER A 1010 -16.53 11.34 -53.55
N PRO A 1011 -17.74 11.40 -54.17
CA PRO A 1011 -17.93 10.98 -55.55
C PRO A 1011 -17.66 12.09 -56.61
N THR A 1012 -16.67 11.81 -57.46
CA THR A 1012 -16.57 12.09 -58.91
C THR A 1012 -17.23 13.32 -59.54
N LYS A 1013 -16.42 14.16 -60.22
CA LYS A 1013 -16.67 14.59 -61.62
C LYS A 1013 -15.44 15.14 -62.37
N THR A 1014 -15.00 14.34 -63.36
CA THR A 1014 -14.55 14.73 -64.73
C THR A 1014 -13.39 15.71 -64.98
N HIS A 1015 -12.27 15.12 -65.43
CA HIS A 1015 -11.51 15.37 -66.68
C HIS A 1015 -10.71 16.67 -66.95
N ASP A 1016 -9.44 16.41 -67.33
CA ASP A 1016 -8.58 16.99 -68.37
C ASP A 1016 -7.75 18.30 -68.18
N ASP A 1017 -6.44 18.05 -68.25
CA ASP A 1017 -5.42 18.71 -69.08
C ASP A 1017 -4.86 20.11 -68.74
N ASN A 1018 -3.69 20.04 -68.09
CA ASN A 1018 -2.43 20.69 -68.47
C ASN A 1018 -2.24 22.23 -68.22
N PRO A 1019 -0.98 22.73 -68.23
CA PRO A 1019 -0.53 23.71 -67.24
C PRO A 1019 -0.23 25.10 -67.82
N PRO A 1020 0.03 26.08 -66.93
CA PRO A 1020 1.29 26.85 -67.03
C PRO A 1020 1.99 26.95 -65.66
N THR A 1021 3.32 26.90 -65.54
CA THR A 1021 4.33 27.87 -66.04
C THR A 1021 4.31 29.21 -65.29
N THR A 1022 5.26 29.34 -64.35
CA THR A 1022 5.96 30.55 -63.88
C THR A 1022 5.41 31.96 -64.25
N VAL A 1023 5.27 32.86 -63.25
CA VAL A 1023 6.15 34.05 -63.05
C VAL A 1023 5.60 35.01 -61.95
N SER A 1024 6.53 35.50 -61.12
CA SER A 1024 6.52 36.64 -60.16
C SER A 1024 5.22 37.32 -59.65
N LYS A 1025 5.13 37.38 -58.31
CA LYS A 1025 4.79 38.54 -57.47
C LYS A 1025 4.10 39.76 -58.13
N GLU A 1026 2.85 40.00 -57.74
CA GLU A 1026 2.39 41.34 -57.38
C GLU A 1026 2.18 41.39 -55.85
N GLN A 1027 2.49 42.52 -55.24
CA GLN A 1027 2.22 42.76 -53.81
C GLN A 1027 0.76 43.19 -53.66
N ALA A 1028 0.02 42.49 -52.82
CA ALA A 1028 -1.17 43.07 -52.18
C ALA A 1028 -0.73 43.72 -50.86
N ASP A 1029 -1.26 44.91 -50.58
CA ASP A 1029 -1.05 45.56 -49.29
C ASP A 1029 -1.60 44.69 -48.15
N PRO A 1030 -0.97 44.68 -46.96
CA PRO A 1030 -1.45 43.87 -45.85
C PRO A 1030 -2.81 44.38 -45.36
N VAL A 1031 -3.80 43.50 -45.37
CA VAL A 1031 -5.10 43.70 -44.69
C VAL A 1031 -4.83 44.03 -43.22
N ASP A 1032 -5.61 44.94 -42.63
CA ASP A 1032 -5.48 45.26 -41.20
C ASP A 1032 -5.67 43.98 -40.38
N VAL A 1033 -4.57 43.53 -39.77
CA VAL A 1033 -4.51 42.29 -38.99
C VAL A 1033 -5.50 42.34 -37.83
N ARG A 1034 -5.85 43.54 -37.35
CA ARG A 1034 -6.84 43.74 -36.28
C ARG A 1034 -8.27 43.53 -36.74
N GLU A 1035 -8.64 43.99 -37.94
CA GLU A 1035 -9.96 43.69 -38.50
C GLU A 1035 -10.09 42.20 -38.83
N THR A 1036 -8.99 41.56 -39.26
CA THR A 1036 -8.96 40.12 -39.53
C THR A 1036 -9.09 39.29 -38.26
N ASP A 1037 -8.34 39.60 -37.20
CA ASP A 1037 -8.44 38.94 -35.89
C ASP A 1037 -9.85 39.10 -35.28
N LEU A 1038 -10.41 40.31 -35.30
CA LEU A 1038 -11.75 40.58 -34.79
C LEU A 1038 -12.84 39.89 -35.63
N ALA A 1039 -12.67 39.79 -36.95
CA ALA A 1039 -13.57 39.01 -37.81
C ALA A 1039 -13.48 37.50 -37.53
N VAL A 1040 -12.29 36.95 -37.32
CA VAL A 1040 -12.10 35.53 -36.97
C VAL A 1040 -12.70 35.22 -35.59
N ARG A 1041 -12.46 36.06 -34.57
CA ARG A 1041 -13.11 35.94 -33.26
C ARG A 1041 -14.64 35.93 -33.37
N LEU A 1042 -15.23 36.90 -34.08
CA LEU A 1042 -16.67 36.96 -34.29
C LEU A 1042 -17.22 35.75 -35.09
N MET A 1043 -16.45 35.19 -36.02
CA MET A 1043 -16.82 33.94 -36.70
C MET A 1043 -16.80 32.75 -35.73
N MET A 1044 -15.78 32.63 -34.87
CA MET A 1044 -15.69 31.56 -33.87
C MET A 1044 -16.79 31.66 -32.81
N GLU A 1045 -17.07 32.85 -32.28
CA GLU A 1045 -18.17 33.11 -31.35
C GLU A 1045 -19.54 32.82 -32.00
N SER A 1046 -19.72 33.17 -33.27
CA SER A 1046 -20.93 32.86 -34.03
C SER A 1046 -21.08 31.38 -34.34
N GLU A 1047 -19.99 30.66 -34.64
CA GLU A 1047 -20.01 29.20 -34.85
C GLU A 1047 -20.34 28.49 -33.53
N LEU A 1048 -19.69 28.90 -32.44
CA LEU A 1048 -19.93 28.38 -31.09
C LEU A 1048 -21.40 28.54 -30.68
N GLY A 1049 -21.96 29.75 -30.79
CA GLY A 1049 -23.36 30.00 -30.45
C GLY A 1049 -24.37 29.25 -31.32
N GLN A 1050 -24.05 28.99 -32.60
CA GLN A 1050 -24.90 28.17 -33.48
C GLN A 1050 -24.83 26.68 -33.11
N LEU A 1051 -23.65 26.17 -32.76
CA LEU A 1051 -23.47 24.78 -32.34
C LEU A 1051 -24.10 24.52 -30.96
N GLU A 1052 -23.89 25.40 -29.98
CA GLU A 1052 -24.53 25.31 -28.66
C GLU A 1052 -26.06 25.40 -28.76
N GLY A 1053 -26.59 26.31 -29.59
CA GLY A 1053 -28.03 26.39 -29.86
C GLY A 1053 -28.59 25.11 -30.49
N THR A 1054 -27.92 24.59 -31.52
CA THR A 1054 -28.33 23.35 -32.21
C THR A 1054 -28.30 22.15 -31.27
N LEU A 1055 -27.29 22.04 -30.41
CA LEU A 1055 -27.17 20.96 -29.42
C LEU A 1055 -28.27 21.06 -28.36
N ASN A 1056 -28.52 22.25 -27.82
CA ASN A 1056 -29.58 22.45 -26.83
C ASN A 1056 -30.98 22.12 -27.38
N GLU A 1057 -31.34 22.59 -28.59
CA GLU A 1057 -32.62 22.25 -29.23
C GLU A 1057 -32.80 20.73 -29.41
N ARG A 1058 -31.74 20.01 -29.78
CA ARG A 1058 -31.74 18.54 -29.89
C ARG A 1058 -31.95 17.88 -28.53
N LEU A 1059 -31.20 18.30 -27.51
CA LEU A 1059 -31.23 17.73 -26.17
C LEU A 1059 -32.54 18.01 -25.42
N GLU A 1060 -33.15 19.18 -25.62
CA GLU A 1060 -34.48 19.53 -25.09
C GLU A 1060 -35.59 18.69 -25.72
N SER A 1061 -35.42 18.20 -26.96
CA SER A 1061 -36.42 17.35 -27.62
C SER A 1061 -36.51 15.91 -27.07
N MET A 1062 -35.54 15.48 -26.25
CA MET A 1062 -35.45 14.10 -25.72
C MET A 1062 -35.93 14.04 -24.26
N GLN A 1063 -37.25 13.88 -24.07
CA GLN A 1063 -37.92 13.90 -22.75
C GLN A 1063 -38.84 12.69 -22.49
N SER A 1064 -38.65 11.55 -23.16
CA SER A 1064 -39.54 10.39 -23.06
C SER A 1064 -39.38 9.55 -21.79
N ILE A 1065 -38.25 9.63 -21.07
CA ILE A 1065 -37.97 8.82 -19.87
C ILE A 1065 -37.68 9.75 -18.67
N PRO A 1066 -38.74 10.28 -18.00
CA PRO A 1066 -38.63 11.14 -16.83
C PRO A 1066 -38.41 10.39 -15.51
N TYR A 1067 -37.45 10.87 -14.72
CA TYR A 1067 -37.19 10.45 -13.34
C TYR A 1067 -37.25 11.65 -12.40
N ARG A 1068 -37.96 11.53 -11.27
CA ARG A 1068 -38.13 12.57 -10.24
C ARG A 1068 -37.10 12.41 -9.13
N LEU A 1069 -36.50 13.52 -8.69
CA LEU A 1069 -35.61 13.50 -7.53
C LEU A 1069 -36.43 13.20 -6.25
N HIS A 1070 -36.08 12.11 -5.57
CA HIS A 1070 -36.74 11.67 -4.33
C HIS A 1070 -35.89 11.96 -3.09
N ALA A 1071 -34.59 11.68 -3.13
CA ALA A 1071 -33.71 11.97 -1.99
C ALA A 1071 -32.31 12.42 -2.42
N VAL A 1072 -31.65 13.22 -1.58
CA VAL A 1072 -30.28 13.68 -1.75
C VAL A 1072 -29.54 13.54 -0.42
N ILE A 1073 -28.53 12.68 -0.40
CA ILE A 1073 -27.61 12.55 0.72
C ILE A 1073 -26.44 13.51 0.49
N CYS A 1074 -26.18 14.35 1.47
CA CYS A 1074 -25.12 15.35 1.45
C CYS A 1074 -24.00 14.97 2.43
N HIS A 1075 -22.78 15.39 2.11
CA HIS A 1075 -21.60 15.17 2.95
C HIS A 1075 -20.72 16.44 3.02
N ARG A 1076 -20.70 17.08 4.19
CA ARG A 1076 -19.76 18.18 4.51
C ARG A 1076 -18.65 17.67 5.41
N GLY A 1077 -17.42 17.75 4.93
CA GLY A 1077 -16.25 17.20 5.60
C GLY A 1077 -15.11 16.89 4.64
N GLN A 1078 -14.01 16.43 5.21
CA GLN A 1078 -12.87 15.84 4.51
C GLN A 1078 -13.20 14.40 4.09
N LEU A 1079 -12.28 13.72 3.39
CA LEU A 1079 -12.51 12.35 2.91
C LEU A 1079 -12.65 11.32 4.05
N MET A 1080 -11.99 11.55 5.19
CA MET A 1080 -11.92 10.63 6.34
C MET A 1080 -12.77 11.09 7.55
N SER A 1081 -13.42 12.25 7.45
CA SER A 1081 -14.24 12.79 8.54
C SER A 1081 -15.20 13.86 8.02
N GLY A 1082 -16.48 13.63 8.25
CA GLY A 1082 -17.51 14.62 7.98
C GLY A 1082 -18.84 14.31 8.63
N HIS A 1083 -19.81 15.14 8.25
CA HIS A 1083 -21.20 15.03 8.69
C HIS A 1083 -22.11 14.75 7.50
N TYR A 1084 -22.99 13.78 7.67
CA TYR A 1084 -23.94 13.32 6.66
C TYR A 1084 -25.37 13.63 7.08
N TRP A 1085 -26.19 14.04 6.11
CA TRP A 1085 -27.62 14.30 6.29
C TRP A 1085 -28.36 14.02 4.99
N VAL A 1086 -29.69 13.91 5.04
CA VAL A 1086 -30.51 13.61 3.87
C VAL A 1086 -31.67 14.59 3.71
N TRP A 1087 -31.88 15.04 2.47
CA TRP A 1087 -33.11 15.67 2.03
C TRP A 1087 -33.99 14.62 1.36
N ILE A 1088 -35.26 14.51 1.75
CA ILE A 1088 -36.24 13.59 1.15
C ILE A 1088 -37.47 14.37 0.71
N CYS A 1089 -37.90 14.16 -0.53
CA CYS A 1089 -39.12 14.68 -1.11
C CYS A 1089 -40.29 13.76 -0.78
N ASP A 1090 -41.33 14.29 -0.13
CA ASP A 1090 -42.61 13.60 -0.02
C ASP A 1090 -43.50 13.99 -1.21
N PHE A 1091 -43.78 13.03 -2.09
CA PHE A 1091 -44.66 13.26 -3.25
C PHE A 1091 -46.15 13.37 -2.88
N GLU A 1092 -46.59 12.83 -1.74
CA GLU A 1092 -47.98 12.91 -1.26
C GLU A 1092 -48.26 14.32 -0.72
N ASP A 1093 -47.46 14.75 0.26
CA ASP A 1093 -47.61 16.06 0.92
C ASP A 1093 -47.00 17.22 0.10
N ARG A 1094 -46.19 16.91 -0.92
CA ARG A 1094 -45.43 17.85 -1.77
C ARG A 1094 -44.49 18.76 -0.97
N VAL A 1095 -43.77 18.19 -0.02
CA VAL A 1095 -42.81 18.90 0.84
C VAL A 1095 -41.44 18.21 0.81
N TRP A 1096 -40.39 19.01 0.96
CA TRP A 1096 -39.05 18.50 1.23
C TRP A 1096 -38.83 18.43 2.73
N ARG A 1097 -38.33 17.29 3.21
CA ARG A 1097 -37.97 17.08 4.61
C ARG A 1097 -36.45 16.96 4.72
N PHE A 1098 -35.87 17.84 5.53
CA PHE A 1098 -34.47 17.83 5.92
C PHE A 1098 -34.33 16.98 7.17
N TYR A 1099 -33.59 15.87 7.07
CA TYR A 1099 -33.27 15.01 8.20
C TYR A 1099 -31.80 15.15 8.55
N ASN A 1100 -31.55 15.60 9.77
CA ASN A 1100 -30.24 15.78 10.36
C ASN A 1100 -30.22 15.06 11.71
N ASP A 1101 -29.90 13.77 11.68
CA ASP A 1101 -30.02 12.85 12.82
C ASP A 1101 -31.41 12.91 13.48
N GLU A 1102 -31.51 13.42 14.71
CA GLU A 1102 -32.75 13.58 15.47
C GLU A 1102 -33.64 14.73 14.97
N SER A 1103 -33.06 15.73 14.30
CA SER A 1103 -33.75 16.92 13.84
C SER A 1103 -34.37 16.71 12.47
N VAL A 1104 -35.70 16.80 12.38
CA VAL A 1104 -36.46 16.78 11.13
C VAL A 1104 -37.14 18.13 10.90
N GLN A 1105 -36.96 18.72 9.73
CA GLN A 1105 -37.54 20.03 9.36
C GLN A 1105 -38.23 19.96 8.00
N GLU A 1106 -39.39 20.59 7.84
CA GLU A 1106 -40.07 20.68 6.54
C GLU A 1106 -39.76 21.99 5.80
N ASN A 1107 -39.58 21.90 4.49
CA ASN A 1107 -39.53 23.02 3.57
C ASN A 1107 -40.54 22.79 2.43
N ARG A 1108 -41.36 23.81 2.13
CA ARG A 1108 -42.38 23.76 1.08
C ARG A 1108 -41.92 24.38 -0.24
N ASP A 1109 -40.76 25.05 -0.25
CA ASP A 1109 -40.19 25.66 -1.44
C ASP A 1109 -39.14 24.73 -2.06
N THR A 1110 -39.57 23.96 -3.07
CA THR A 1110 -38.70 23.10 -3.88
C THR A 1110 -37.59 23.88 -4.58
N ALA A 1111 -37.83 25.13 -4.99
CA ALA A 1111 -36.82 25.93 -5.71
C ALA A 1111 -35.70 26.38 -4.77
N ASP A 1112 -36.02 26.77 -3.53
CA ASP A 1112 -35.04 27.08 -2.49
C ASP A 1112 -34.18 25.85 -2.13
N VAL A 1113 -34.79 24.66 -1.99
CA VAL A 1113 -34.06 23.41 -1.73
C VAL A 1113 -33.12 23.06 -2.89
N LEU A 1114 -33.63 23.05 -4.12
CA LEU A 1114 -32.82 22.74 -5.31
C LEU A 1114 -31.71 23.77 -5.55
N HIS A 1115 -31.95 25.05 -5.25
CA HIS A 1115 -30.92 26.10 -5.30
C HIS A 1115 -29.81 25.84 -4.26
N LYS A 1116 -30.15 25.51 -3.01
CA LYS A 1116 -29.18 25.15 -1.95
C LYS A 1116 -28.34 23.92 -2.32
N LEU A 1117 -28.97 22.89 -2.90
CA LEU A 1117 -28.26 21.69 -3.36
C LEU A 1117 -27.38 21.99 -4.58
N SER A 1118 -27.86 22.79 -5.54
CA SER A 1118 -27.14 23.10 -6.79
C SER A 1118 -26.01 24.12 -6.65
N THR A 1119 -25.99 24.90 -5.55
CA THR A 1119 -24.94 25.91 -5.28
C THR A 1119 -23.86 25.41 -4.31
N SER A 1120 -24.01 24.21 -3.75
CA SER A 1120 -23.07 23.64 -2.78
C SER A 1120 -22.28 22.46 -3.34
N GLY A 1121 -21.04 22.30 -2.86
CA GLY A 1121 -20.19 21.12 -3.12
C GLY A 1121 -20.54 19.91 -2.23
N GLU A 1122 -21.75 19.89 -1.66
CA GLU A 1122 -22.15 19.00 -0.56
C GLU A 1122 -22.98 17.78 -1.01
N PRO A 1123 -23.81 17.82 -2.07
CA PRO A 1123 -24.47 16.62 -2.58
C PRO A 1123 -23.46 15.55 -2.98
N TYR A 1124 -23.71 14.33 -2.48
CA TYR A 1124 -22.86 13.15 -2.68
C TYR A 1124 -23.60 12.02 -3.41
N TYR A 1125 -24.80 11.70 -2.94
CA TYR A 1125 -25.63 10.61 -3.48
C TYR A 1125 -27.03 11.14 -3.82
N LEU A 1126 -27.49 10.92 -5.06
CA LEU A 1126 -28.83 11.32 -5.51
C LEU A 1126 -29.68 10.07 -5.75
N CYS A 1127 -30.91 10.09 -5.25
CA CYS A 1127 -31.89 9.03 -5.44
C CYS A 1127 -33.03 9.56 -6.29
N TYR A 1128 -33.10 9.11 -7.53
CA TYR A 1128 -34.17 9.40 -8.49
C TYR A 1128 -35.16 8.23 -8.55
N VAL A 1129 -36.44 8.53 -8.76
CA VAL A 1129 -37.51 7.52 -8.89
C VAL A 1129 -38.28 7.79 -10.18
N ARG A 1130 -38.63 6.74 -10.92
CA ARG A 1130 -39.34 6.86 -12.20
C ARG A 1130 -40.69 7.57 -12.03
N ASP A 1131 -40.98 8.54 -12.88
CA ASP A 1131 -42.15 9.42 -12.68
C ASP A 1131 -43.50 8.69 -12.84
N GLU A 1132 -43.56 7.68 -13.71
CA GLU A 1132 -44.80 6.96 -14.05
C GLU A 1132 -45.41 6.19 -12.85
N ASP A 1133 -44.58 5.65 -11.97
CA ASP A 1133 -44.99 4.76 -10.88
C ASP A 1133 -44.33 5.05 -9.53
N LYS A 1134 -43.71 6.24 -9.36
CA LYS A 1134 -43.09 6.71 -8.10
C LYS A 1134 -43.87 6.38 -6.81
N GLU A 1135 -45.19 6.58 -6.80
CA GLU A 1135 -46.07 6.32 -5.64
C GLU A 1135 -46.13 4.84 -5.24
N LYS A 1136 -45.77 3.92 -6.13
CA LYS A 1136 -45.67 2.48 -5.87
C LYS A 1136 -44.33 2.10 -5.21
N TYR A 1137 -43.27 2.88 -5.43
CA TYR A 1137 -41.91 2.55 -5.00
C TYR A 1137 -41.46 3.31 -3.75
N VAL A 1138 -41.97 4.53 -3.52
CA VAL A 1138 -41.61 5.34 -2.35
C VAL A 1138 -42.81 5.98 -1.65
N ASP A 1139 -42.69 6.18 -0.34
CA ASP A 1139 -43.54 7.02 0.51
C ASP A 1139 -42.79 7.40 1.81
N VAL A 1140 -43.25 8.45 2.50
CA VAL A 1140 -42.74 8.82 3.82
C VAL A 1140 -43.74 8.34 4.89
N PRO A 1141 -43.45 7.26 5.64
CA PRO A 1141 -44.38 6.72 6.61
C PRO A 1141 -44.63 7.68 7.80
N LYS A 1142 -45.91 7.91 8.10
CA LYS A 1142 -46.42 8.84 9.12
C LYS A 1142 -46.58 8.13 10.48
N ARG A 1143 -46.44 8.85 11.61
CA ARG A 1143 -46.56 8.25 12.97
C ARG A 1143 -48.00 7.78 13.24
N HIS A 1144 -48.16 6.61 13.89
CA HIS A 1144 -49.48 6.18 14.36
C HIS A 1144 -49.82 6.83 15.71
N VAL A 1145 -50.86 7.67 15.75
CA VAL A 1145 -51.43 8.18 17.00
C VAL A 1145 -52.19 7.07 17.71
N PRO A 1146 -51.94 6.77 19.00
CA PRO A 1146 -52.73 5.80 19.75
C PRO A 1146 -54.17 6.29 19.93
N THR A 1147 -55.15 5.53 19.43
CA THR A 1147 -56.57 5.77 19.73
C THR A 1147 -56.79 5.58 21.24
N PRO A 1148 -57.37 6.56 21.97
CA PRO A 1148 -57.57 6.42 23.40
C PRO A 1148 -58.60 5.33 23.70
N THR A 1149 -58.15 4.22 24.28
CA THR A 1149 -59.00 3.13 24.74
C THR A 1149 -59.95 3.63 25.82
N SER A 1150 -61.25 3.44 25.63
CA SER A 1150 -62.27 3.75 26.63
C SER A 1150 -62.06 2.91 27.88
N VAL A 1151 -62.03 3.56 29.04
CA VAL A 1151 -61.95 2.90 30.35
C VAL A 1151 -63.26 2.15 30.61
N GLU A 1152 -63.21 0.82 30.69
CA GLU A 1152 -64.25 0.02 31.34
C GLU A 1152 -63.78 -0.35 32.76
N GLU A 1153 -64.70 -0.26 33.72
CA GLU A 1153 -64.40 -0.34 35.15
C GLU A 1153 -64.20 -1.79 35.62
N ASP A 1154 -63.13 -2.01 36.39
CA ASP A 1154 -62.89 -3.28 37.11
C ASP A 1154 -64.06 -3.62 38.04
N THR A 1155 -64.64 -4.81 37.89
CA THR A 1155 -65.46 -5.44 38.94
C THR A 1155 -64.96 -6.87 39.19
N PRO A 1156 -64.46 -7.21 40.39
CA PRO A 1156 -63.80 -8.48 40.62
C PRO A 1156 -64.77 -9.56 41.14
N GLN A 1157 -64.72 -10.79 40.61
CA GLN A 1157 -64.79 -12.02 41.43
C GLN A 1157 -64.55 -13.36 40.70
N SER A 1158 -63.66 -14.15 41.29
CA SER A 1158 -63.69 -15.62 41.45
C SER A 1158 -64.11 -16.57 40.31
N GLY A 1159 -63.17 -17.47 39.96
CA GLY A 1159 -63.38 -18.89 40.30
C GLY A 1159 -63.85 -19.86 39.20
N LEU A 1160 -62.90 -20.66 38.72
CA LEU A 1160 -63.01 -22.12 38.50
C LEU A 1160 -64.33 -22.70 37.92
N VAL A 1161 -64.33 -22.96 36.61
CA VAL A 1161 -65.11 -24.05 35.96
C VAL A 1161 -64.16 -24.65 34.90
N ALA A 1162 -63.47 -25.77 35.14
CA ALA A 1162 -63.98 -27.15 35.18
C ALA A 1162 -64.56 -27.61 33.83
N THR A 1163 -63.73 -28.26 33.01
CA THR A 1163 -64.17 -29.02 31.83
C THR A 1163 -65.05 -30.20 32.25
N ASP A 1164 -66.21 -30.35 31.61
CA ASP A 1164 -67.03 -31.57 31.68
C ASP A 1164 -66.61 -32.60 30.62
N ALA A 1165 -67.20 -33.80 30.72
CA ALA A 1165 -66.61 -35.03 30.19
C ALA A 1165 -67.64 -35.96 29.53
N ASP A 1166 -67.95 -35.68 28.28
CA ASP A 1166 -68.65 -36.56 27.33
C ASP A 1166 -68.19 -36.31 25.89
N GLY A 1167 -66.87 -36.13 25.73
CA GLY A 1167 -66.25 -35.71 24.48
C GLY A 1167 -66.65 -36.55 23.26
N ASP A 1168 -67.15 -35.85 22.24
CA ASP A 1168 -67.31 -36.36 20.89
C ASP A 1168 -66.98 -35.26 19.87
N VAL A 1169 -66.42 -35.67 18.73
CA VAL A 1169 -65.95 -34.80 17.64
C VAL A 1169 -66.87 -34.97 16.43
N ASN A 1170 -67.27 -33.86 15.80
CA ASN A 1170 -67.62 -33.80 14.37
C ASN A 1170 -67.36 -32.36 13.90
N VAL A 1171 -66.58 -32.06 12.85
CA VAL A 1171 -66.37 -32.70 11.54
C VAL A 1171 -67.63 -32.70 10.67
N ASN A 1172 -67.79 -31.61 9.92
CA ASN A 1172 -68.11 -31.51 8.49
C ASN A 1172 -68.35 -30.01 8.21
N GLY A 1173 -67.93 -29.41 7.09
CA GLY A 1173 -67.39 -30.01 5.87
C GLY A 1173 -68.14 -29.44 4.66
N THR A 1174 -67.38 -29.03 3.64
CA THR A 1174 -67.80 -28.78 2.24
C THR A 1174 -68.87 -27.70 1.95
N GLU A 1175 -68.46 -26.72 1.12
CA GLU A 1175 -69.11 -26.32 -0.16
C GLU A 1175 -70.54 -25.69 -0.10
N GLU A 1176 -70.95 -24.78 -0.98
CA GLU A 1176 -70.35 -24.22 -2.21
C GLU A 1176 -70.92 -22.81 -2.51
N ALA A 1177 -70.34 -22.14 -3.53
CA ALA A 1177 -70.79 -20.89 -4.14
C ALA A 1177 -72.31 -20.88 -4.52
N GLN A 1178 -73.02 -19.75 -4.58
CA GLN A 1178 -73.01 -18.83 -5.73
C GLN A 1178 -73.86 -17.54 -5.51
N GLU A 1179 -73.40 -16.45 -6.15
CA GLU A 1179 -74.16 -15.47 -6.96
C GLU A 1179 -75.72 -15.47 -6.87
N ARG A 1180 -76.44 -14.34 -6.77
CA ARG A 1180 -76.40 -13.12 -7.62
C ARG A 1180 -77.47 -12.08 -7.19
N ASP A 1181 -77.37 -10.84 -7.70
CA ASP A 1181 -78.39 -9.78 -7.98
C ASP A 1181 -79.71 -9.69 -7.17
N GLY A 1182 -80.25 -8.51 -6.81
CA GLY A 1182 -79.83 -7.12 -7.05
C GLY A 1182 -81.01 -6.11 -7.11
N SER A 1183 -80.70 -4.81 -6.99
CA SER A 1183 -81.50 -3.61 -7.40
C SER A 1183 -82.68 -3.06 -6.53
N GLY A 1184 -82.83 -1.71 -6.58
CA GLY A 1184 -83.98 -0.91 -6.07
C GLY A 1184 -83.85 -0.40 -4.62
N VAL A 1185 -83.36 0.80 -4.25
CA VAL A 1185 -83.42 2.18 -4.79
C VAL A 1185 -84.79 2.87 -4.67
N GLU A 1186 -84.92 3.76 -3.67
CA GLU A 1186 -85.60 5.06 -3.80
C GLU A 1186 -85.03 6.10 -2.79
N ARG A 1187 -85.24 7.41 -3.04
CA ARG A 1187 -84.57 8.61 -2.45
C ARG A 1187 -85.65 9.62 -1.95
N PRO A 1188 -85.35 10.87 -1.51
CA PRO A 1188 -84.30 11.47 -0.65
C PRO A 1188 -85.02 12.09 0.62
N PRO A 1189 -84.83 13.33 1.17
CA PRO A 1189 -83.74 14.33 1.10
C PRO A 1189 -83.25 15.02 2.42
N SER A 1190 -82.05 15.60 2.27
CA SER A 1190 -81.35 16.77 2.89
C SER A 1190 -82.14 17.86 3.69
N PRO A 1191 -81.51 18.66 4.61
CA PRO A 1191 -80.20 19.33 4.37
C PRO A 1191 -79.20 19.69 5.51
N LYS A 1192 -77.92 19.83 5.08
CA LYS A 1192 -76.77 20.73 5.41
C LYS A 1192 -76.70 21.57 6.71
N TYR A 1193 -75.49 21.61 7.32
CA TYR A 1193 -74.50 22.72 7.58
C TYR A 1193 -73.33 22.06 8.36
N ARG A 1194 -72.00 22.17 8.11
CA ARG A 1194 -70.98 23.22 7.82
C ARG A 1194 -70.66 24.17 8.98
N ILE A 1195 -69.37 24.24 9.34
CA ILE A 1195 -68.45 25.40 9.59
C ILE A 1195 -67.44 24.98 10.70
N GLU A 1196 -66.12 25.26 10.63
CA GLU A 1196 -65.31 26.04 9.66
C GLU A 1196 -64.07 25.24 9.23
#